data_AF-F1TIN3-F1
#
_entry.id   AF-F1TIN3-F1
#
_cell.length_a   1.000
_cell.length_b   1.000
_cell.length_c   1.000
_cell.angle_alpha   90.00
_cell.angle_beta   90.00
_cell.angle_gamma   90.00
#
_symmetry.space_group_name_H-M   'P 1'
#
loop_
_entity.id
_entity.type
_entity.pdbx_description
1 polymer ?
#
loop_
_entity_poly.entity_id
_entity_poly.type
_entity_poly.pdbx_seq_one_letter_code
_entity_poly.pdbx_strand_id
1 'polypeptide(L)'
;MNKTGRWSKLHDKCVICSKKDSEHKSKGICSRCYQKIKKYSEGICSVCGNSRVLQYKDSIGNPICRSCYKKPIRLCSICQKYDKAGKKINKNEYVCTSCYRKLFKPLRLCDSCGKVGETKKIIDGKFLCQACYNKYFRPKKECSVCGKEKHVHKKDGDKSYCCSCYMKYFRPTHICDICGRKGIIEKNDNGIKICTKCYSEKYTPKRQCSICLEIKKIHKRVNGQDICKNCYEKKYRPMAICVECGRWDIIIKKIDGNPICPRCYNKYFAPMRICVKCNTFGKISKIIAEGGICDTCYRKYYKPLKRCLVCGQTKSTHKLVNDESVCSACYQRYYQPKRICSVCQNSNRIAAYIDGKSICKSCYNKFEGTCTRCGNVTKSLFRIENLCDNCWYTDKINKFLEVQKHSFTDTSVYNLFENYCKTLIKYRNPLRVFNIIIRQFEIFKYISIHKIDLKSFSLGHLNKITDELQCGEISSLINFFIKESIIKPTDPLESFYNLRNFYISKLNPNFIKIFINYTDYLVEKRNNLEYKGWYNRFTWKTCSTYAYLAYFFLDYISKSVLCISEITDIVVQEYYSSNSQYMVTSLRPFIKWLNKNIHFFKNLPLPKVFRGNIGGRPYSEVELLNIINSLSEPEVPYKDKLMGLLLVLYGVRPFELCQLKISNFKIVNEKTFLEIRNTRIIIHPFIYDLYSKYVKYEYNPKLSLGNSIDWLFCGRNYNTAMSINRVCEILRSYNINSIRAFSTAITNLLLTEFITPAVAIHGLGISISTIANYYKAVNISNTYNSDTFEVCNYNKIQKKERVNHDIFFVYILKCIDGSYYTGYTSDINKRLHQHKSGYGCTYTKTRTPVELVYSEELPDKPSALKREKQIKKLDTYKKEQLIEKSRIE
;
A
#
# COMPACT_ATOMS: atom_id res chain seq x y z
N MET A 1 63.15 -5.26 32.80
CA MET A 1 62.04 -6.19 32.49
C MET A 1 62.47 -7.56 33.01
N ASN A 2 61.75 -8.17 33.97
CA ASN A 2 62.02 -9.56 34.35
C ASN A 2 61.18 -10.52 33.49
N LYS A 3 61.69 -11.76 33.32
CA LYS A 3 61.28 -12.80 32.35
C LYS A 3 59.80 -13.26 32.36
N THR A 4 58.90 -12.62 33.10
CA THR A 4 57.45 -12.88 33.08
C THR A 4 56.60 -11.70 32.60
N GLY A 5 57.23 -10.61 32.10
CA GLY A 5 56.50 -9.53 31.43
C GLY A 5 55.51 -8.74 32.32
N ARG A 6 55.55 -8.92 33.66
CA ARG A 6 54.78 -8.10 34.61
C ARG A 6 55.66 -7.01 35.19
N TRP A 7 55.37 -5.76 34.83
CA TRP A 7 55.96 -4.58 35.44
C TRP A 7 55.43 -4.39 36.88
N SER A 8 56.33 -4.12 37.83
CA SER A 8 56.04 -3.90 39.25
C SER A 8 55.01 -2.77 39.50
N LYS A 9 54.18 -2.93 40.54
CA LYS A 9 53.23 -1.92 41.05
C LYS A 9 54.03 -0.89 41.85
N LEU A 10 54.36 0.27 41.28
CA LEU A 10 55.13 1.29 42.00
C LEU A 10 54.39 2.60 42.28
N HIS A 11 53.09 2.74 41.95
CA HIS A 11 52.33 3.92 42.39
C HIS A 11 50.91 3.56 42.80
N ASP A 12 50.61 3.76 44.09
CA ASP A 12 49.30 3.55 44.69
C ASP A 12 48.36 4.74 44.44
N LYS A 13 48.86 5.91 44.03
CA LYS A 13 48.04 7.12 43.78
C LYS A 13 48.51 7.85 42.50
N CYS A 14 47.55 8.43 41.77
CA CYS A 14 47.82 9.21 40.56
C CYS A 14 48.58 10.50 40.86
N VAL A 15 49.69 10.82 40.17
CA VAL A 15 50.49 12.03 40.44
C VAL A 15 49.71 13.34 40.22
N ILE A 16 48.72 13.36 39.32
CA ILE A 16 47.94 14.58 38.99
C ILE A 16 46.73 14.83 39.89
N CYS A 17 46.10 13.77 40.41
CA CYS A 17 44.85 13.92 41.18
C CYS A 17 44.83 13.16 42.50
N SER A 18 45.94 12.49 42.83
CA SER A 18 46.20 11.76 44.08
C SER A 18 45.20 10.64 44.43
N LYS A 19 44.39 10.18 43.45
CA LYS A 19 43.43 9.09 43.64
C LYS A 19 44.04 7.72 43.31
N LYS A 20 43.65 6.69 44.10
CA LYS A 20 43.96 5.27 43.86
C LYS A 20 43.31 4.81 42.55
N ASP A 21 44.09 4.22 41.63
CA ASP A 21 43.58 3.68 40.35
C ASP A 21 44.14 2.27 40.13
N SER A 22 43.28 1.30 39.81
CA SER A 22 43.60 -0.14 39.84
C SER A 22 43.98 -0.76 38.48
N GLU A 23 44.00 0.01 37.39
CA GLU A 23 44.22 -0.53 36.03
C GLU A 23 45.21 0.34 35.21
N HIS A 24 46.51 -0.04 35.22
CA HIS A 24 47.63 0.16 34.26
C HIS A 24 47.73 1.43 33.35
N LYS A 25 48.88 1.98 32.86
CA LYS A 25 50.35 2.16 33.09
C LYS A 25 50.75 3.14 31.95
N SER A 26 51.28 4.35 32.17
CA SER A 26 52.70 4.70 32.31
C SER A 26 52.79 6.16 32.84
N LYS A 27 53.83 6.48 33.64
CA LYS A 27 54.06 7.79 34.32
C LYS A 27 53.20 8.11 35.57
N GLY A 28 52.54 7.13 36.19
CA GLY A 28 51.80 7.36 37.45
C GLY A 28 50.53 8.21 37.30
N ILE A 29 49.97 8.38 36.10
CA ILE A 29 48.79 9.22 35.85
C ILE A 29 47.55 8.33 35.62
N CYS A 30 46.43 8.61 36.32
CA CYS A 30 45.17 7.88 36.15
C CYS A 30 44.57 8.08 34.75
N SER A 31 43.76 7.10 34.32
CA SER A 31 43.06 7.09 33.02
C SER A 31 42.30 8.39 32.72
N ARG A 32 41.70 8.99 33.75
CA ARG A 32 40.93 10.23 33.66
C ARG A 32 41.80 11.47 33.45
N CYS A 33 42.96 11.54 34.10
CA CYS A 33 43.92 12.63 33.92
C CYS A 33 44.68 12.49 32.59
N TYR A 34 45.01 11.26 32.18
CA TYR A 34 45.58 11.00 30.86
C TYR A 34 44.63 11.43 29.72
N GLN A 35 43.34 11.16 29.84
CA GLN A 35 42.33 11.64 28.88
C GLN A 35 42.15 13.17 28.87
N LYS A 36 42.48 13.86 29.98
CA LYS A 36 42.50 15.33 30.02
C LYS A 36 43.73 15.87 29.28
N ILE A 37 44.91 15.27 29.47
CA ILE A 37 46.15 15.69 28.80
C ILE A 37 46.10 15.45 27.29
N LYS A 38 45.48 14.34 26.85
CA LYS A 38 45.39 13.96 25.42
C LYS A 38 44.40 14.80 24.61
N LYS A 39 43.75 15.79 25.22
CA LYS A 39 42.76 16.70 24.63
C LYS A 39 43.28 18.11 24.93
N TYR A 40 43.81 18.90 24.01
CA TYR A 40 43.20 19.33 22.76
C TYR A 40 44.28 20.10 21.98
N SER A 41 44.66 19.69 20.76
CA SER A 41 45.25 20.65 19.83
C SER A 41 44.10 21.32 19.10
N GLU A 42 43.78 22.56 19.49
CA GLU A 42 42.92 23.41 18.67
C GLU A 42 43.66 23.74 17.38
N GLY A 43 42.98 23.60 16.26
CA GLY A 43 43.56 23.86 14.95
C GLY A 43 42.49 23.96 13.88
N ILE A 44 42.90 24.38 12.69
CA ILE A 44 42.00 24.53 11.56
C ILE A 44 41.72 23.16 10.93
N CYS A 45 40.45 22.75 10.91
CA CYS A 45 40.06 21.49 10.29
C CYS A 45 40.21 21.59 8.76
N SER A 46 40.98 20.67 8.14
CA SER A 46 41.23 20.68 6.69
C SER A 46 39.97 20.59 5.81
N VAL A 47 38.86 20.05 6.34
CA VAL A 47 37.60 19.87 5.57
C VAL A 47 36.61 21.03 5.74
N CYS A 48 36.55 21.67 6.91
CA CYS A 48 35.58 22.73 7.15
C CYS A 48 36.18 24.11 7.42
N GLY A 49 37.51 24.23 7.44
CA GLY A 49 38.23 25.50 7.63
C GLY A 49 38.01 26.18 8.98
N ASN A 50 37.36 25.52 9.94
CA ASN A 50 37.03 26.11 11.23
C ASN A 50 38.04 25.68 12.30
N SER A 51 38.42 26.60 13.18
CA SER A 51 39.19 26.29 14.39
C SER A 51 38.36 25.40 15.30
N ARG A 52 38.83 24.17 15.53
CA ARG A 52 38.16 23.14 16.34
C ARG A 52 39.19 22.22 16.97
N VAL A 53 38.72 21.43 17.93
CA VAL A 53 39.41 20.25 18.42
C VAL A 53 39.55 19.20 17.29
N LEU A 54 40.79 18.94 16.86
CA LEU A 54 41.11 17.99 15.79
C LEU A 54 41.49 16.63 16.39
N GLN A 55 40.68 15.59 16.12
CA GLN A 55 40.82 14.25 16.72
C GLN A 55 41.04 13.14 15.69
N TYR A 56 40.89 13.46 14.40
CA TYR A 56 40.94 12.50 13.31
C TYR A 56 41.82 13.06 12.20
N LYS A 57 42.23 12.21 11.27
CA LYS A 57 42.92 12.61 10.04
C LYS A 57 42.10 12.21 8.82
N ASP A 58 42.17 12.97 7.74
CA ASP A 58 41.61 12.57 6.44
C ASP A 58 42.50 11.49 5.77
N SER A 59 42.16 11.08 4.55
CA SER A 59 42.87 10.03 3.80
C SER A 59 44.32 10.37 3.45
N ILE A 60 44.69 11.65 3.50
CA ILE A 60 46.03 12.15 3.16
C ILE A 60 46.81 12.53 4.44
N GLY A 61 46.18 12.42 5.61
CA GLY A 61 46.80 12.64 6.91
C GLY A 61 46.54 14.02 7.52
N ASN A 62 45.73 14.87 6.89
CA ASN A 62 45.45 16.21 7.41
C ASN A 62 44.47 16.15 8.58
N PRO A 63 44.64 17.00 9.60
CA PRO A 63 43.84 16.92 10.81
C PRO A 63 42.41 17.46 10.59
N ILE A 64 41.42 16.66 10.98
CA ILE A 64 39.99 16.93 10.82
C ILE A 64 39.21 16.81 12.13
N CYS A 65 38.17 17.65 12.25
CA CYS A 65 37.30 17.62 13.41
C CYS A 65 36.34 16.42 13.38
N ARG A 66 35.83 16.03 14.55
CA ARG A 66 34.90 14.90 14.71
C ARG A 66 33.63 15.00 13.86
N SER A 67 33.15 16.21 13.62
CA SER A 67 31.96 16.47 12.80
C SER A 67 32.21 16.27 11.31
N CYS A 68 33.44 16.45 10.83
CA CYS A 68 33.82 16.23 9.43
C CYS A 68 34.29 14.79 9.17
N TYR A 69 34.69 14.06 10.20
CA TYR A 69 35.07 12.65 10.10
C TYR A 69 33.89 11.76 9.68
N LYS A 70 33.91 11.29 8.43
CA LYS A 70 33.03 10.21 7.96
C LYS A 70 33.75 8.88 8.11
N LYS A 71 33.17 7.94 8.86
CA LYS A 71 33.70 6.57 8.92
C LYS A 71 33.76 5.98 7.50
N PRO A 72 34.88 5.37 7.08
CA PRO A 72 35.00 4.77 5.76
C PRO A 72 33.94 3.69 5.58
N ILE A 73 33.32 3.63 4.40
CA ILE A 73 32.35 2.58 4.05
C ILE A 73 33.17 1.39 3.52
N ARG A 74 32.93 0.19 4.07
CA ARG A 74 33.64 -1.03 3.66
C ARG A 74 32.63 -2.12 3.34
N LEU A 75 33.00 -3.02 2.43
CA LEU A 75 32.24 -4.21 2.10
C LEU A 75 32.26 -5.17 3.31
N CYS A 76 31.10 -5.60 3.76
CA CYS A 76 30.99 -6.63 4.79
C CYS A 76 31.29 -8.01 4.19
N SER A 77 32.29 -8.72 4.71
CA SER A 77 32.65 -10.06 4.19
C SER A 77 31.53 -11.10 4.31
N ILE A 78 30.57 -10.91 5.24
CA ILE A 78 29.42 -11.82 5.41
C ILE A 78 28.24 -11.49 4.51
N CYS A 79 27.67 -10.28 4.64
CA CYS A 79 26.42 -9.96 3.93
C CYS A 79 26.64 -9.27 2.59
N GLN A 80 27.91 -9.05 2.21
CA GLN A 80 28.31 -8.38 0.96
C GLN A 80 27.65 -7.00 0.76
N LYS A 81 27.30 -6.33 1.86
CA LYS A 81 26.76 -4.96 1.84
C LYS A 81 27.81 -3.96 2.28
N TYR A 82 27.86 -2.84 1.58
CA TYR A 82 28.63 -1.67 1.96
C TYR A 82 28.01 -1.01 3.20
N ASP A 83 28.74 -0.97 4.31
CA ASP A 83 28.31 -0.33 5.55
C ASP A 83 29.45 0.49 6.18
N LYS A 84 29.12 1.43 7.07
CA LYS A 84 30.12 2.22 7.82
C LYS A 84 31.02 1.24 8.58
N ALA A 85 32.35 1.39 8.42
CA ALA A 85 33.38 0.45 8.86
C ALA A 85 32.98 -0.33 10.12
N GLY A 86 32.65 -1.59 9.90
CA GLY A 86 32.29 -2.55 10.93
C GLY A 86 33.51 -3.02 11.74
N LYS A 87 33.34 -4.06 12.55
CA LYS A 87 34.46 -4.60 13.33
C LYS A 87 35.39 -5.40 12.42
N LYS A 88 36.69 -5.17 12.57
CA LYS A 88 37.75 -5.91 11.89
C LYS A 88 37.92 -7.25 12.60
N ILE A 89 37.80 -8.35 11.86
CA ILE A 89 37.92 -9.70 12.43
C ILE A 89 39.35 -10.20 12.23
N ASN A 90 39.93 -9.96 11.04
CA ASN A 90 41.31 -10.30 10.68
C ASN A 90 42.01 -9.12 10.00
N LYS A 91 43.32 -9.23 9.70
CA LYS A 91 44.14 -8.14 9.12
C LYS A 91 43.51 -7.48 7.87
N ASN A 92 42.68 -8.19 7.09
CA ASN A 92 42.02 -7.64 5.89
C ASN A 92 40.47 -7.79 5.84
N GLU A 93 39.83 -8.38 6.85
CA GLU A 93 38.38 -8.67 6.79
C GLU A 93 37.53 -7.79 7.72
N TYR A 94 36.47 -7.22 7.16
CA TYR A 94 35.53 -6.34 7.87
C TYR A 94 34.12 -6.90 7.87
N VAL A 95 33.47 -6.86 9.03
CA VAL A 95 32.09 -7.33 9.18
C VAL A 95 31.22 -6.23 9.76
N CYS A 96 30.10 -5.95 9.10
CA CYS A 96 29.16 -4.92 9.52
C CYS A 96 28.62 -5.19 10.94
N THR A 97 28.17 -4.14 11.62
CA THR A 97 27.73 -4.24 13.03
C THR A 97 26.59 -5.25 13.21
N SER A 98 25.73 -5.42 12.20
CA SER A 98 24.62 -6.38 12.24
C SER A 98 25.11 -7.82 12.12
N CYS A 99 25.94 -8.13 11.12
CA CYS A 99 26.49 -9.48 10.95
C CYS A 99 27.42 -9.86 12.11
N TYR A 100 28.19 -8.89 12.64
CA TYR A 100 29.02 -9.12 13.82
C TYR A 100 28.19 -9.51 15.04
N ARG A 101 27.05 -8.85 15.27
CA ARG A 101 26.13 -9.20 16.36
C ARG A 101 25.48 -10.56 16.19
N LYS A 102 25.18 -10.96 14.95
CA LYS A 102 24.51 -12.23 14.65
C LYS A 102 25.46 -13.43 14.72
N LEU A 103 26.68 -13.29 14.21
CA LEU A 103 27.54 -14.45 13.91
C LEU A 103 28.80 -14.53 14.77
N PHE A 104 29.27 -13.43 15.37
CA PHE A 104 30.53 -13.42 16.14
C PHE A 104 30.39 -12.95 17.58
N LYS A 105 29.21 -12.53 18.03
CA LYS A 105 29.01 -12.07 19.40
C LYS A 105 28.54 -13.26 20.26
N PRO A 106 29.36 -13.76 21.20
CA PRO A 106 29.06 -14.99 21.93
C PRO A 106 27.82 -14.82 22.82
N LEU A 107 26.77 -15.58 22.51
CA LEU A 107 25.64 -15.80 23.40
C LEU A 107 26.06 -16.84 24.43
N ARG A 108 25.88 -16.55 25.72
CA ARG A 108 26.17 -17.49 26.80
C ARG A 108 24.92 -17.76 27.61
N LEU A 109 24.86 -18.94 28.24
CA LEU A 109 23.86 -19.20 29.27
C LEU A 109 24.10 -18.26 30.45
N CYS A 110 23.01 -17.75 31.01
CA CYS A 110 23.06 -17.12 32.31
C CYS A 110 23.08 -18.19 33.39
N ASP A 111 24.14 -18.23 34.19
CA ASP A 111 24.32 -19.19 35.30
C ASP A 111 23.29 -19.04 36.43
N SER A 112 22.45 -18.00 36.38
CA SER A 112 21.39 -17.80 37.37
C SER A 112 19.98 -18.10 36.89
N CYS A 113 19.66 -17.89 35.61
CA CYS A 113 18.29 -18.14 35.11
C CYS A 113 18.22 -19.09 33.92
N GLY A 114 19.35 -19.67 33.51
CA GLY A 114 19.44 -20.60 32.39
C GLY A 114 19.22 -19.97 31.01
N LYS A 115 18.81 -18.69 30.93
CA LYS A 115 18.48 -18.06 29.65
C LYS A 115 19.74 -17.74 28.85
N VAL A 116 19.76 -18.18 27.59
CA VAL A 116 20.78 -17.83 26.60
C VAL A 116 20.57 -16.39 26.16
N GLY A 117 21.59 -15.55 26.29
CA GLY A 117 21.50 -14.14 25.92
C GLY A 117 22.86 -13.46 25.78
N GLU A 118 22.83 -12.17 25.42
CA GLU A 118 24.06 -11.39 25.28
C GLU A 118 24.83 -11.32 26.62
N THR A 119 26.12 -11.63 26.58
CA THR A 119 27.04 -11.43 27.71
C THR A 119 27.15 -9.94 28.02
N LYS A 120 26.81 -9.55 29.25
CA LYS A 120 27.01 -8.17 29.72
C LYS A 120 27.96 -8.03 30.90
N LYS A 121 27.97 -8.96 31.86
CA LYS A 121 28.91 -8.94 33.01
C LYS A 121 29.23 -10.36 33.47
N ILE A 122 30.51 -10.58 33.80
CA ILE A 122 31.05 -11.78 34.45
C ILE A 122 31.37 -11.36 35.88
N ILE A 123 30.91 -12.12 36.87
CA ILE A 123 31.18 -11.86 38.29
C ILE A 123 31.55 -13.20 38.91
N ASP A 124 32.75 -13.27 39.50
CA ASP A 124 33.31 -14.48 40.13
C ASP A 124 33.21 -15.72 39.23
N GLY A 125 33.51 -15.54 37.94
CA GLY A 125 33.45 -16.61 36.94
C GLY A 125 32.04 -16.95 36.43
N LYS A 126 30.97 -16.43 37.05
CA LYS A 126 29.57 -16.67 36.66
C LYS A 126 29.04 -15.60 35.69
N PHE A 127 28.48 -16.05 34.57
CA PHE A 127 27.79 -15.28 33.54
C PHE A 127 26.36 -14.95 33.97
N LEU A 128 26.06 -13.66 34.08
CA LEU A 128 24.71 -13.20 34.43
C LEU A 128 24.09 -12.38 33.30
N CYS A 129 22.84 -12.73 32.93
CA CYS A 129 22.03 -11.88 32.06
C CYS A 129 21.73 -10.55 32.78
N GLN A 130 21.40 -9.51 32.01
CA GLN A 130 21.13 -8.17 32.56
C GLN A 130 20.06 -8.18 33.65
N ALA A 131 19.04 -9.03 33.53
CA ALA A 131 17.95 -9.13 34.50
C ALA A 131 18.45 -9.74 35.82
N CYS A 132 19.17 -10.87 35.77
CA CYS A 132 19.76 -11.49 36.95
C CYS A 132 20.81 -10.58 37.60
N TYR A 133 21.68 -9.96 36.81
CA TYR A 133 22.64 -8.97 37.34
C TYR A 133 21.93 -7.84 38.10
N ASN A 134 20.85 -7.30 37.54
CA ASN A 134 20.08 -6.25 38.21
C ASN A 134 19.32 -6.76 39.44
N LYS A 135 18.90 -8.03 39.46
CA LYS A 135 18.21 -8.67 40.60
C LYS A 135 19.15 -8.84 41.78
N TYR A 136 20.34 -9.40 41.57
CA TYR A 136 21.27 -9.76 42.66
C TYR A 136 22.20 -8.60 43.05
N PHE A 137 22.72 -7.83 42.09
CA PHE A 137 23.77 -6.83 42.35
C PHE A 137 23.29 -5.39 42.26
N ARG A 138 22.03 -5.18 41.91
CA ARG A 138 21.41 -3.86 41.93
C ARG A 138 20.09 -3.91 42.70
N PRO A 139 20.07 -4.38 43.96
CA PRO A 139 18.83 -4.49 44.72
C PRO A 139 18.08 -3.16 44.70
N LYS A 140 16.75 -3.24 44.63
CA LYS A 140 15.91 -2.06 44.80
C LYS A 140 16.09 -1.62 46.25
N LYS A 141 16.32 -0.33 46.46
CA LYS A 141 16.25 0.28 47.79
C LYS A 141 15.21 1.38 47.74
N GLU A 142 14.68 1.73 48.89
CA GLU A 142 13.80 2.86 48.99
C GLU A 142 14.53 4.14 48.54
N CYS A 143 13.91 4.87 47.63
CA CYS A 143 14.47 6.14 47.19
C CYS A 143 14.13 7.22 48.20
N SER A 144 15.13 7.82 48.83
CA SER A 144 15.01 8.88 49.85
C SER A 144 14.30 10.17 49.40
N VAL A 145 13.84 10.25 48.14
CA VAL A 145 13.07 11.38 47.60
C VAL A 145 11.65 11.00 47.20
N CYS A 146 11.41 9.76 46.75
CA CYS A 146 10.06 9.36 46.33
C CYS A 146 9.46 8.22 47.16
N GLY A 147 10.17 7.70 48.15
CA GLY A 147 9.75 6.60 49.02
C GLY A 147 9.53 5.26 48.29
N LYS A 148 9.74 5.21 46.97
CA LYS A 148 9.51 3.98 46.20
C LYS A 148 10.76 3.13 46.13
N GLU A 149 10.61 1.83 46.34
CA GLU A 149 11.65 0.85 46.07
C GLU A 149 12.04 0.83 44.59
N LYS A 150 13.24 1.32 44.30
CA LYS A 150 13.78 1.41 42.94
C LYS A 150 15.27 1.10 42.95
N HIS A 151 15.78 0.75 41.78
CA HIS A 151 17.23 0.61 41.60
C HIS A 151 17.94 1.92 41.94
N VAL A 152 18.92 1.85 42.84
CA VAL A 152 19.72 3.00 43.24
C VAL A 152 20.56 3.47 42.05
N HIS A 153 20.43 4.75 41.73
CA HIS A 153 21.22 5.41 40.68
C HIS A 153 22.42 6.16 41.27
N LYS A 154 22.24 6.78 42.43
CA LYS A 154 23.28 7.49 43.19
C LYS A 154 23.02 7.30 44.70
N LYS A 155 24.09 7.13 45.48
CA LYS A 155 24.07 7.22 46.94
C LYS A 155 24.78 8.50 47.39
N ASP A 156 24.31 9.08 48.49
CA ASP A 156 24.93 10.21 49.17
C ASP A 156 24.78 9.99 50.68
N GLY A 157 25.86 9.53 51.33
CA GLY A 157 25.76 8.90 52.66
C GLY A 157 24.77 7.72 52.65
N ASP A 158 23.87 7.72 53.63
CA ASP A 158 22.81 6.70 53.76
C ASP A 158 21.62 6.93 52.80
N LYS A 159 21.55 8.09 52.15
CA LYS A 159 20.45 8.42 51.24
C LYS A 159 20.67 7.78 49.87
N SER A 160 19.62 7.12 49.37
CA SER A 160 19.62 6.42 48.09
C SER A 160 18.65 7.08 47.11
N TYR A 161 19.12 7.45 45.92
CA TYR A 161 18.29 8.14 44.93
C TYR A 161 18.05 7.27 43.69
N CYS A 162 16.78 7.10 43.32
CA CYS A 162 16.43 6.50 42.04
C CYS A 162 16.81 7.43 40.88
N CYS A 163 17.00 6.88 39.68
CA CYS A 163 17.42 7.65 38.50
C CYS A 163 16.50 8.86 38.23
N SER A 164 15.18 8.67 38.35
CA SER A 164 14.21 9.74 38.10
C SER A 164 14.31 10.88 39.12
N CYS A 165 14.43 10.55 40.41
CA CYS A 165 14.55 11.57 41.46
C CYS A 165 15.93 12.22 41.44
N TYR A 166 16.99 11.46 41.19
CA TYR A 166 18.32 12.01 40.98
C TYR A 166 18.32 13.02 39.82
N MET A 167 17.73 12.64 38.67
CA MET A 167 17.63 13.52 37.50
C MET A 167 16.71 14.73 37.71
N LYS A 168 15.74 14.65 38.63
CA LYS A 168 14.78 15.73 38.91
C LYS A 168 15.29 16.74 39.93
N TYR A 169 15.99 16.27 40.97
CA TYR A 169 16.37 17.11 42.12
C TYR A 169 17.87 17.41 42.19
N PHE A 170 18.73 16.54 41.65
CA PHE A 170 20.19 16.67 41.75
C PHE A 170 20.89 16.94 40.41
N ARG A 171 20.13 17.01 39.30
CA ARG A 171 20.65 17.46 38.01
C ARG A 171 20.63 18.99 38.03
N PRO A 172 21.79 19.69 37.97
CA PRO A 172 21.81 21.14 38.09
C PRO A 172 20.98 21.77 36.96
N THR A 173 19.82 22.33 37.31
CA THR A 173 19.09 23.23 36.42
C THR A 173 19.62 24.63 36.72
N HIS A 174 20.40 25.16 35.80
CA HIS A 174 20.91 26.52 35.92
C HIS A 174 19.95 27.50 35.23
N ILE A 175 20.01 28.76 35.64
CA ILE A 175 19.32 29.86 34.93
C ILE A 175 20.11 30.11 33.64
N CYS A 176 19.41 30.20 32.52
CA CYS A 176 20.04 30.51 31.25
C CYS A 176 20.37 32.00 31.19
N ASP A 177 21.64 32.35 30.98
CA ASP A 177 22.11 33.74 30.91
C ASP A 177 21.56 34.49 29.69
N ILE A 178 20.96 33.78 28.72
CA ILE A 178 20.35 34.38 27.51
C ILE A 178 18.84 34.64 27.69
N CYS A 179 18.09 33.67 28.23
CA CYS A 179 16.62 33.78 28.27
C CYS A 179 16.04 33.80 29.69
N GLY A 180 16.87 33.76 30.72
CA GLY A 180 16.46 33.72 32.13
C GLY A 180 15.73 32.44 32.56
N ARG A 181 15.48 31.48 31.64
CA ARG A 181 14.71 30.27 31.97
C ARG A 181 15.60 29.22 32.63
N LYS A 182 15.09 28.63 33.72
CA LYS A 182 15.71 27.50 34.43
C LYS A 182 15.64 26.25 33.55
N GLY A 183 16.78 25.69 33.14
CA GLY A 183 16.83 24.61 32.15
C GLY A 183 18.07 23.73 32.25
N ILE A 184 18.17 22.72 31.36
CA ILE A 184 19.38 21.91 31.20
C ILE A 184 20.38 22.74 30.39
N ILE A 185 21.57 22.96 30.95
CA ILE A 185 22.56 23.90 30.43
C ILE A 185 23.82 23.14 30.00
N GLU A 186 24.31 23.41 28.79
CA GLU A 186 25.63 22.99 28.31
C GLU A 186 26.61 24.14 28.62
N LYS A 187 27.69 23.88 29.37
CA LYS A 187 28.76 24.87 29.56
C LYS A 187 29.49 25.04 28.22
N ASN A 188 29.57 26.26 27.70
CA ASN A 188 30.55 26.64 26.67
C ASN A 188 31.85 27.11 27.34
N ASP A 189 32.93 27.22 26.55
CA ASP A 189 34.31 27.39 27.04
C ASP A 189 34.56 28.68 27.85
N ASN A 190 33.61 29.63 27.83
CA ASN A 190 33.70 30.91 28.55
C ASN A 190 32.84 30.96 29.84
N GLY A 191 32.33 29.83 30.33
CA GLY A 191 31.61 29.76 31.61
C GLY A 191 30.14 30.24 31.59
N ILE A 192 29.62 30.65 30.42
CA ILE A 192 28.24 31.13 30.26
C ILE A 192 27.27 29.95 30.30
N LYS A 193 26.22 30.08 31.11
CA LYS A 193 25.19 29.07 31.33
C LYS A 193 24.07 29.26 30.31
N ILE A 194 24.08 28.49 29.21
CA ILE A 194 23.08 28.60 28.13
C ILE A 194 22.21 27.34 28.03
N CYS A 195 20.88 27.51 28.03
CA CYS A 195 19.95 26.40 27.83
C CYS A 195 20.03 25.85 26.39
N THR A 196 19.74 24.56 26.20
CA THR A 196 19.76 23.91 24.88
C THR A 196 18.93 24.64 23.80
N LYS A 197 17.85 25.33 24.17
CA LYS A 197 17.03 26.09 23.21
C LYS A 197 17.79 27.32 22.68
N CYS A 198 18.24 28.20 23.59
CA CYS A 198 19.02 29.40 23.27
C CYS A 198 20.35 29.06 22.63
N TYR A 199 20.99 27.98 23.08
CA TYR A 199 22.20 27.46 22.44
C TYR A 199 21.92 27.12 20.97
N SER A 200 20.80 26.44 20.73
CA SER A 200 20.42 26.01 19.38
C SER A 200 19.90 27.13 18.46
N GLU A 201 19.53 28.28 19.03
CA GLU A 201 19.07 29.47 18.30
C GLU A 201 20.24 30.42 18.00
N LYS A 202 21.16 30.59 18.96
CA LYS A 202 22.30 31.52 18.85
C LYS A 202 23.54 30.90 18.20
N TYR A 203 23.82 29.61 18.42
CA TYR A 203 25.06 28.96 17.95
C TYR A 203 24.86 27.86 16.91
N THR A 204 23.62 27.51 16.54
CA THR A 204 23.42 26.58 15.41
C THR A 204 23.30 27.39 14.12
N PRO A 205 24.30 27.33 13.21
CA PRO A 205 24.28 28.14 12.00
C PRO A 205 23.08 27.77 11.12
N LYS A 206 22.28 28.78 10.76
CA LYS A 206 21.27 28.67 9.70
C LYS A 206 22.00 28.69 8.36
N ARG A 207 21.62 27.79 7.44
CA ARG A 207 22.20 27.72 6.10
C ARG A 207 21.08 27.67 5.09
N GLN A 208 21.40 28.03 3.86
CA GLN A 208 20.44 27.95 2.77
C GLN A 208 20.05 26.50 2.53
N CYS A 209 18.75 26.21 2.56
CA CYS A 209 18.28 24.88 2.22
C CYS A 209 18.37 24.65 0.72
N SER A 210 19.06 23.61 0.25
CA SER A 210 19.21 23.26 -1.17
C SER A 210 17.90 22.84 -1.89
N ILE A 211 16.75 22.90 -1.21
CA ILE A 211 15.43 22.55 -1.79
C ILE A 211 14.49 23.75 -1.77
N CYS A 212 14.24 24.36 -0.61
CA CYS A 212 13.37 25.54 -0.54
C CYS A 212 14.12 26.86 -0.70
N LEU A 213 15.46 26.83 -0.77
CA LEU A 213 16.35 27.98 -0.93
C LEU A 213 16.27 29.06 0.17
N GLU A 214 15.38 28.89 1.15
CA GLU A 214 15.32 29.72 2.34
C GLU A 214 16.44 29.39 3.33
N ILE A 215 16.96 30.43 4.00
CA ILE A 215 17.93 30.31 5.10
C ILE A 215 17.21 29.73 6.32
N LYS A 216 17.45 28.45 6.59
CA LYS A 216 16.76 27.70 7.64
C LYS A 216 17.74 26.89 8.47
N LYS A 217 17.26 26.38 9.60
CA LYS A 217 17.99 25.38 10.38
C LYS A 217 18.05 24.07 9.59
N ILE A 218 19.26 23.63 9.27
CA ILE A 218 19.47 22.40 8.50
C ILE A 218 19.22 21.18 9.39
N HIS A 219 18.35 20.28 8.91
CA HIS A 219 18.03 19.05 9.60
C HIS A 219 19.04 17.95 9.27
N LYS A 220 19.40 17.82 8.00
CA LYS A 220 20.33 16.78 7.53
C LYS A 220 21.02 17.22 6.24
N ARG A 221 22.29 16.85 6.09
CA ARG A 221 22.99 16.91 4.81
C ARG A 221 22.82 15.60 4.05
N VAL A 222 22.33 15.65 2.81
CA VAL A 222 22.19 14.49 1.91
C VAL A 222 23.02 14.77 0.67
N ASN A 223 23.96 13.88 0.32
CA ASN A 223 24.87 14.05 -0.83
C ASN A 223 25.56 15.43 -0.88
N GLY A 224 25.94 15.98 0.28
CA GLY A 224 26.58 17.30 0.37
C GLY A 224 25.61 18.49 0.43
N GLN A 225 24.34 18.31 0.10
CA GLN A 225 23.32 19.37 0.10
C GLN A 225 22.71 19.59 1.48
N ASP A 226 22.54 20.85 1.87
CA ASP A 226 21.98 21.29 3.14
C ASP A 226 20.44 21.28 3.09
N ILE A 227 19.77 20.39 3.81
CA ILE A 227 18.31 20.25 3.70
C ILE A 227 17.62 20.56 5.03
N CYS A 228 16.68 21.51 5.00
CA CYS A 228 15.83 21.84 6.14
C CYS A 228 14.85 20.69 6.44
N LYS A 229 14.33 20.64 7.67
CA LYS A 229 13.46 19.55 8.13
C LYS A 229 12.25 19.31 7.22
N ASN A 230 11.54 20.38 6.83
CA ASN A 230 10.35 20.26 5.99
C ASN A 230 10.67 19.73 4.59
N CYS A 231 11.76 20.17 3.99
CA CYS A 231 12.20 19.67 2.69
C CYS A 231 12.70 18.23 2.79
N TYR A 232 13.36 17.87 3.90
CA TYR A 232 13.78 16.49 4.14
C TYR A 232 12.57 15.55 4.25
N GLU A 233 11.55 15.94 5.01
CA GLU A 233 10.32 15.18 5.19
C GLU A 233 9.49 15.07 3.90
N LYS A 234 9.56 16.05 3.00
CA LYS A 234 8.87 16.03 1.70
C LYS A 234 9.60 15.20 0.63
N LYS A 235 10.93 15.30 0.52
CA LYS A 235 11.71 14.71 -0.59
C LYS A 235 12.34 13.35 -0.27
N TYR A 236 12.73 13.09 0.99
CA TYR A 236 13.54 11.91 1.34
C TYR A 236 12.88 10.95 2.33
N ARG A 237 11.59 11.14 2.64
CA ARG A 237 10.86 10.21 3.48
C ARG A 237 10.48 8.99 2.63
N PRO A 238 10.81 7.75 3.05
CA PRO A 238 10.59 6.58 2.22
C PRO A 238 9.09 6.41 1.97
N MET A 239 8.68 6.48 0.71
CA MET A 239 7.34 6.13 0.24
C MET A 239 7.40 4.74 -0.39
N ALA A 240 6.38 3.94 -0.15
CA ALA A 240 6.22 2.64 -0.79
C ALA A 240 4.74 2.25 -0.77
N ILE A 241 4.40 1.19 -1.50
CA ILE A 241 3.09 0.55 -1.38
C ILE A 241 3.00 -0.04 0.02
N CYS A 242 2.06 0.44 0.84
CA CYS A 242 1.76 -0.20 2.10
C CYS A 242 1.19 -1.59 1.83
N VAL A 243 1.84 -2.64 2.36
CA VAL A 243 1.40 -4.02 2.13
C VAL A 243 -0.04 -4.28 2.60
N GLU A 244 -0.51 -3.56 3.63
CA GLU A 244 -1.86 -3.81 4.18
C GLU A 244 -3.01 -3.08 3.51
N CYS A 245 -2.77 -1.92 2.90
CA CYS A 245 -3.86 -1.20 2.22
C CYS A 245 -3.63 -0.99 0.73
N GLY A 246 -2.50 -1.43 0.19
CA GLY A 246 -2.12 -1.24 -1.20
C GLY A 246 -1.90 0.22 -1.61
N ARG A 247 -1.94 1.17 -0.66
CA ARG A 247 -1.78 2.59 -0.97
C ARG A 247 -0.30 2.95 -1.02
N TRP A 248 0.09 3.67 -2.07
CA TRP A 248 1.37 4.35 -2.16
C TRP A 248 1.38 5.54 -1.20
N ASP A 249 2.06 5.42 -0.07
CA ASP A 249 2.03 6.41 1.01
C ASP A 249 3.40 6.48 1.72
N ILE A 250 3.57 7.47 2.59
CA ILE A 250 4.73 7.59 3.48
C ILE A 250 4.83 6.34 4.36
N ILE A 251 6.03 5.76 4.48
CA ILE A 251 6.28 4.59 5.34
C ILE A 251 6.77 5.06 6.71
N ILE A 252 6.01 4.71 7.75
CA ILE A 252 6.35 5.07 9.13
C ILE A 252 7.12 3.97 9.86
N LYS A 253 6.95 2.71 9.43
CA LYS A 253 7.66 1.55 9.97
C LYS A 253 7.75 0.44 8.93
N LYS A 254 8.80 -0.39 9.04
CA LYS A 254 8.89 -1.68 8.35
C LYS A 254 8.68 -2.80 9.38
N ILE A 255 7.74 -3.71 9.12
CA ILE A 255 7.49 -4.91 9.94
C ILE A 255 7.98 -6.10 9.12
N ASP A 256 8.98 -6.80 9.61
CA ASP A 256 9.65 -7.91 8.88
C ASP A 256 10.13 -7.52 7.47
N GLY A 257 10.56 -6.26 7.32
CA GLY A 257 10.99 -5.69 6.03
C GLY A 257 9.86 -5.08 5.21
N ASN A 258 8.59 -5.39 5.51
CA ASN A 258 7.43 -4.91 4.76
C ASN A 258 7.01 -3.49 5.15
N PRO A 259 6.80 -2.59 4.17
CA PRO A 259 6.45 -1.19 4.42
C PRO A 259 5.01 -0.98 4.89
N ILE A 260 4.83 -0.24 6.01
CA ILE A 260 3.52 0.08 6.59
C ILE A 260 3.30 1.61 6.65
N CYS A 261 2.16 2.09 6.12
CA CYS A 261 1.77 3.50 6.17
C CYS A 261 1.23 3.91 7.57
N PRO A 262 1.21 5.22 7.92
CA PRO A 262 0.71 5.70 9.20
C PRO A 262 -0.71 5.22 9.55
N ARG A 263 -1.60 5.12 8.55
CA ARG A 263 -2.98 4.67 8.76
C ARG A 263 -3.04 3.19 9.15
N CYS A 264 -2.41 2.32 8.36
CA CYS A 264 -2.37 0.88 8.66
C CYS A 264 -1.58 0.60 9.94
N TYR A 265 -0.48 1.33 10.18
CA TYR A 265 0.26 1.25 11.43
C TYR A 265 -0.64 1.57 12.62
N ASN A 266 -1.35 2.69 12.60
CA ASN A 266 -2.25 3.08 13.68
C ASN A 266 -3.48 2.18 13.82
N LYS A 267 -3.91 1.49 12.74
CA LYS A 267 -5.09 0.64 12.74
C LYS A 267 -4.79 -0.78 13.23
N TYR A 268 -3.73 -1.41 12.71
CA TYR A 268 -3.47 -2.84 12.90
C TYR A 268 -2.23 -3.14 13.75
N PHE A 269 -1.27 -2.21 13.82
CA PHE A 269 0.05 -2.49 14.41
C PHE A 269 0.43 -1.60 15.59
N ALA A 270 -0.40 -0.60 15.93
CA ALA A 270 -0.20 0.20 17.12
C ALA A 270 -0.38 -0.71 18.34
N PRO A 271 0.58 -0.74 19.28
CA PRO A 271 0.51 -1.64 20.42
C PRO A 271 -0.75 -1.38 21.25
N MET A 272 -1.69 -2.32 21.22
CA MET A 272 -2.85 -2.34 22.11
C MET A 272 -2.42 -2.95 23.44
N ARG A 273 -2.67 -2.24 24.53
CA ARG A 273 -2.36 -2.70 25.89
C ARG A 273 -3.45 -2.25 26.84
N ILE A 274 -3.47 -2.88 28.02
CA ILE A 274 -4.28 -2.43 29.15
C ILE A 274 -3.73 -1.09 29.65
N CYS A 275 -4.60 -0.09 29.75
CA CYS A 275 -4.26 1.18 30.36
C CYS A 275 -4.06 0.97 31.87
N VAL A 276 -2.89 1.31 32.41
CA VAL A 276 -2.58 1.12 33.84
C VAL A 276 -3.35 2.03 34.80
N LYS A 277 -4.23 2.90 34.28
CA LYS A 277 -5.08 3.79 35.10
C LYS A 277 -6.57 3.46 35.04
N CYS A 278 -7.10 3.13 33.88
CA CYS A 278 -8.53 2.80 33.75
C CYS A 278 -8.78 1.33 33.39
N ASN A 279 -7.73 0.51 33.34
CA ASN A 279 -7.76 -0.89 32.93
C ASN A 279 -8.43 -1.20 31.58
N THR A 280 -8.76 -0.19 30.78
CA THR A 280 -9.33 -0.42 29.46
C THR A 280 -8.26 -0.91 28.50
N PHE A 281 -8.56 -2.01 27.82
CA PHE A 281 -7.73 -2.53 26.74
C PHE A 281 -7.91 -1.66 25.49
N GLY A 282 -6.83 -1.03 25.04
CA GLY A 282 -6.94 -0.08 23.94
C GLY A 282 -5.61 0.54 23.52
N LYS A 283 -5.69 1.58 22.70
CA LYS A 283 -4.50 2.31 22.24
C LYS A 283 -3.87 3.10 23.39
N ILE A 284 -2.60 2.84 23.65
CA ILE A 284 -1.81 3.57 24.64
C ILE A 284 -1.17 4.80 24.02
N SER A 285 -1.40 5.96 24.62
CA SER A 285 -0.85 7.24 24.14
C SER A 285 0.57 7.49 24.64
N LYS A 286 0.90 7.04 25.86
CA LYS A 286 2.22 7.23 26.45
C LYS A 286 2.55 6.06 27.38
N ILE A 287 3.83 5.77 27.57
CA ILE A 287 4.30 4.79 28.56
C ILE A 287 4.88 5.59 29.73
N ILE A 288 4.30 5.39 30.92
CA ILE A 288 4.78 5.90 32.19
C ILE A 288 5.50 4.78 32.96
N ALA A 289 6.11 5.09 34.10
CA ALA A 289 6.85 4.10 34.90
C ALA A 289 5.98 2.90 35.34
N GLU A 290 4.69 3.14 35.56
CA GLU A 290 3.69 2.14 35.97
C GLU A 290 3.18 1.29 34.79
N GLY A 291 3.41 1.73 33.54
CA GLY A 291 3.03 1.02 32.31
C GLY A 291 2.37 1.92 31.26
N GLY A 292 1.62 1.35 30.33
CA GLY A 292 0.97 2.10 29.24
C GLY A 292 -0.27 2.85 29.73
N ILE A 293 -0.41 4.13 29.40
CA ILE A 293 -1.60 4.94 29.71
C ILE A 293 -2.34 5.40 28.43
N CYS A 294 -3.66 5.25 28.41
CA CYS A 294 -4.51 5.73 27.32
C CYS A 294 -4.51 7.27 27.28
N ASP A 295 -4.87 7.87 26.14
CA ASP A 295 -4.88 9.33 25.98
C ASP A 295 -5.78 10.03 27.00
N THR A 296 -6.95 9.46 27.28
CA THR A 296 -7.91 10.01 28.27
C THR A 296 -7.30 10.08 29.67
N CYS A 297 -6.70 8.98 30.15
CA CYS A 297 -6.05 8.95 31.46
C CYS A 297 -4.77 9.79 31.49
N TYR A 298 -4.02 9.87 30.39
CA TYR A 298 -2.85 10.74 30.30
C TYR A 298 -3.22 12.21 30.45
N ARG A 299 -4.29 12.65 29.77
CA ARG A 299 -4.83 14.01 29.88
C ARG A 299 -5.36 14.31 31.27
N LYS A 300 -6.01 13.35 31.92
CA LYS A 300 -6.60 13.49 33.26
C LYS A 300 -5.55 13.56 34.38
N TYR A 301 -4.57 12.66 34.38
CA TYR A 301 -3.67 12.47 35.54
C TYR A 301 -2.25 12.99 35.36
N TYR A 302 -1.78 13.24 34.11
CA TYR A 302 -0.36 13.51 33.84
C TYR A 302 -0.10 14.75 32.99
N LYS A 303 -1.13 15.40 32.45
CA LYS A 303 -0.95 16.67 31.74
C LYS A 303 -0.77 17.79 32.77
N PRO A 304 0.35 18.53 32.75
CA PRO A 304 0.64 19.53 33.78
C PRO A 304 -0.48 20.59 33.83
N LEU A 305 -1.07 20.73 35.02
CA LEU A 305 -2.05 21.77 35.31
C LEU A 305 -1.28 23.06 35.64
N LYS A 306 -1.70 24.17 35.05
CA LYS A 306 -1.13 25.49 35.31
C LYS A 306 -2.28 26.45 35.60
N ARG A 307 -2.01 27.51 36.36
CA ARG A 307 -2.98 28.58 36.58
C ARG A 307 -3.38 29.16 35.23
N CYS A 308 -4.68 29.18 34.94
CA CYS A 308 -5.18 29.78 33.72
C CYS A 308 -5.10 31.30 33.85
N LEU A 309 -4.44 32.00 32.92
CA LEU A 309 -4.38 33.47 32.87
C LEU A 309 -5.77 34.11 33.03
N VAL A 310 -6.74 33.58 32.30
CA VAL A 310 -8.07 34.18 32.21
C VAL A 310 -8.99 33.89 33.41
N CYS A 311 -9.23 32.61 33.76
CA CYS A 311 -10.14 32.28 34.88
C CYS A 311 -9.44 32.13 36.23
N GLY A 312 -8.12 32.27 36.29
CA GLY A 312 -7.33 32.06 37.50
C GLY A 312 -7.29 30.62 38.04
N GLN A 313 -8.12 29.70 37.52
CA GLN A 313 -8.20 28.32 38.01
C GLN A 313 -7.04 27.45 37.48
N THR A 314 -6.57 26.54 38.32
CA THR A 314 -5.52 25.57 37.97
C THR A 314 -6.10 24.48 37.07
N LYS A 315 -5.87 24.59 35.76
CA LYS A 315 -6.44 23.72 34.72
C LYS A 315 -5.38 23.26 33.73
N SER A 316 -5.70 22.25 32.92
CA SER A 316 -4.76 21.78 31.90
C SER A 316 -4.55 22.87 30.84
N THR A 317 -3.29 23.14 30.51
CA THR A 317 -2.96 24.12 29.46
C THR A 317 -3.47 23.64 28.11
N HIS A 318 -4.31 24.46 27.46
CA HIS A 318 -4.74 24.24 26.09
C HIS A 318 -3.79 24.94 25.11
N LYS A 319 -3.49 26.21 25.36
CA LYS A 319 -2.53 27.01 24.59
C LYS A 319 -1.80 27.98 25.51
N LEU A 320 -0.59 28.37 25.12
CA LEU A 320 0.13 29.48 25.76
C LEU A 320 -0.16 30.77 25.00
N VAL A 321 -0.56 31.82 25.70
CA VAL A 321 -0.72 33.18 25.17
C VAL A 321 0.27 34.05 25.93
N ASN A 322 1.19 34.70 25.23
CA ASN A 322 2.29 35.46 25.83
C ASN A 322 3.06 34.66 26.91
N ASP A 323 3.35 33.39 26.60
CA ASP A 323 3.96 32.41 27.51
C ASP A 323 3.15 32.01 28.77
N GLU A 324 1.94 32.54 28.94
CA GLU A 324 1.04 32.20 30.05
C GLU A 324 -0.01 31.16 29.66
N SER A 325 -0.38 30.29 30.60
CA SER A 325 -1.27 29.16 30.34
C SER A 325 -2.71 29.61 30.23
N VAL A 326 -3.38 29.25 29.14
CA VAL A 326 -4.84 29.43 29.00
C VAL A 326 -5.51 28.06 28.91
N CYS A 327 -6.51 27.82 29.77
CA CYS A 327 -7.32 26.60 29.73
C CYS A 327 -8.23 26.60 28.49
N SER A 328 -8.72 25.43 28.06
CA SER A 328 -9.53 25.31 26.84
C SER A 328 -10.80 26.15 26.88
N ALA A 329 -11.50 26.19 28.02
CA ALA A 329 -12.73 26.96 28.18
C ALA A 329 -12.49 28.47 28.03
N CYS A 330 -11.49 28.99 28.73
CA CYS A 330 -11.10 30.39 28.61
C CYS A 330 -10.54 30.75 27.24
N TYR A 331 -9.76 29.84 26.64
CA TYR A 331 -9.22 30.04 25.30
C TYR A 331 -10.36 30.20 24.29
N GLN A 332 -11.37 29.35 24.41
CA GLN A 332 -12.56 29.39 23.56
C GLN A 332 -13.45 30.61 23.85
N ARG A 333 -13.57 31.05 25.10
CA ARG A 333 -14.42 32.19 25.48
C ARG A 333 -13.80 33.55 25.11
N TYR A 334 -12.51 33.75 25.41
CA TYR A 334 -11.85 35.05 25.29
C TYR A 334 -11.06 35.21 23.98
N TYR A 335 -10.42 34.15 23.48
CA TYR A 335 -9.55 34.24 22.29
C TYR A 335 -10.17 33.66 21.02
N GLN A 336 -11.31 32.98 21.13
CA GLN A 336 -12.13 32.54 19.98
C GLN A 336 -13.63 32.76 20.24
N PRO A 337 -14.04 34.00 20.61
CA PRO A 337 -15.43 34.28 20.93
C PRO A 337 -16.33 33.89 19.76
N LYS A 338 -17.51 33.35 20.09
CA LYS A 338 -18.57 33.21 19.09
C LYS A 338 -18.96 34.61 18.64
N ARG A 339 -19.08 34.82 17.33
CA ARG A 339 -19.62 36.04 16.74
C ARG A 339 -20.75 35.67 15.81
N ILE A 340 -21.60 36.65 15.49
CA ILE A 340 -22.68 36.48 14.53
C ILE A 340 -22.05 36.24 13.17
N CYS A 341 -22.27 35.04 12.62
CA CYS A 341 -21.83 34.74 11.28
C CYS A 341 -22.66 35.55 10.29
N SER A 342 -22.03 36.34 9.42
CA SER A 342 -22.69 37.14 8.40
C SER A 342 -23.40 36.31 7.31
N VAL A 343 -23.25 34.98 7.30
CA VAL A 343 -23.90 34.07 6.34
C VAL A 343 -25.09 33.35 6.96
N CYS A 344 -24.88 32.60 8.05
CA CYS A 344 -25.98 31.85 8.69
C CYS A 344 -26.66 32.60 9.84
N GLN A 345 -26.24 33.83 10.14
CA GLN A 345 -26.72 34.69 11.24
C GLN A 345 -26.60 34.11 12.65
N ASN A 346 -26.12 32.87 12.78
CA ASN A 346 -25.95 32.21 14.06
C ASN A 346 -24.67 32.66 14.77
N SER A 347 -24.75 32.77 16.10
CA SER A 347 -23.60 33.01 16.97
C SER A 347 -22.67 31.79 16.99
N ASN A 348 -21.64 31.84 16.14
CA ASN A 348 -20.75 30.72 15.85
C ASN A 348 -19.28 31.15 15.92
N ARG A 349 -18.38 30.18 16.01
CA ARG A 349 -16.94 30.48 15.91
C ARG A 349 -16.58 30.83 14.48
N ILE A 350 -15.96 31.99 14.30
CA ILE A 350 -15.56 32.54 13.01
C ILE A 350 -14.29 31.84 12.52
N ALA A 351 -14.33 31.35 11.28
CA ALA A 351 -13.20 30.72 10.60
C ALA A 351 -12.40 31.72 9.76
N ALA A 352 -13.05 32.74 9.22
CA ALA A 352 -12.44 33.79 8.43
C ALA A 352 -13.27 35.09 8.48
N TYR A 353 -12.63 36.21 8.20
CA TYR A 353 -13.28 37.46 7.81
C TYR A 353 -13.08 37.63 6.31
N ILE A 354 -14.16 37.88 5.57
CA ILE A 354 -14.13 38.14 4.12
C ILE A 354 -14.80 39.48 3.90
N ASP A 355 -14.08 40.46 3.34
CA ASP A 355 -14.54 41.85 3.17
C ASP A 355 -15.14 42.45 4.45
N GLY A 356 -14.47 42.23 5.58
CA GLY A 356 -14.92 42.65 6.91
C GLY A 356 -16.07 41.82 7.51
N LYS A 357 -16.74 40.96 6.74
CA LYS A 357 -17.85 40.09 7.19
C LYS A 357 -17.32 38.84 7.87
N SER A 358 -17.89 38.47 9.01
CA SER A 358 -17.41 37.35 9.83
C SER A 358 -18.10 36.04 9.44
N ILE A 359 -17.35 35.03 9.01
CA ILE A 359 -17.91 33.77 8.48
C ILE A 359 -17.52 32.58 9.37
N CYS A 360 -18.52 31.82 9.84
CA CYS A 360 -18.29 30.64 10.65
C CYS A 360 -17.70 29.49 9.85
N LYS A 361 -17.16 28.47 10.52
CA LYS A 361 -16.49 27.35 9.82
C LYS A 361 -17.40 26.53 8.90
N SER A 362 -18.67 26.33 9.25
CA SER A 362 -19.59 25.58 8.37
C SER A 362 -19.94 26.40 7.12
N CYS A 363 -20.25 27.68 7.28
CA CYS A 363 -20.48 28.59 6.15
C CYS A 363 -19.22 28.80 5.32
N TYR A 364 -18.05 28.87 5.93
CA TYR A 364 -16.76 28.99 5.24
C TYR A 364 -16.46 27.77 4.37
N ASN A 365 -16.75 26.56 4.86
CA ASN A 365 -16.60 25.34 4.06
C ASN A 365 -17.63 25.26 2.91
N LYS A 366 -18.69 26.05 2.96
CA LYS A 366 -19.69 26.23 1.91
C LYS A 366 -19.44 27.51 1.09
N PHE A 367 -18.42 28.30 1.43
CA PHE A 367 -18.16 29.58 0.79
C PHE A 367 -17.53 29.33 -0.58
N GLU A 368 -18.21 29.82 -1.60
CA GLU A 368 -17.70 29.82 -2.97
C GLU A 368 -17.34 31.25 -3.30
N GLY A 369 -16.10 31.48 -3.73
CA GLY A 369 -15.64 32.80 -4.14
C GLY A 369 -15.25 32.80 -5.61
N THR A 370 -15.39 33.95 -6.24
CA THR A 370 -15.02 34.16 -7.65
C THR A 370 -13.51 34.35 -7.77
N CYS A 371 -12.87 33.53 -8.59
CA CYS A 371 -11.45 33.70 -8.92
C CYS A 371 -11.25 35.01 -9.68
N THR A 372 -10.37 35.89 -9.18
CA THR A 372 -10.05 37.18 -9.82
C THR A 372 -9.50 37.05 -11.25
N ARG A 373 -8.77 35.97 -11.55
CA ARG A 373 -8.23 35.73 -12.89
C ARG A 373 -9.21 35.10 -13.87
N CYS A 374 -9.84 33.97 -13.51
CA CYS A 374 -10.63 33.19 -14.47
C CYS A 374 -12.14 33.34 -14.28
N GLY A 375 -12.60 34.14 -13.32
CA GLY A 375 -14.02 34.35 -13.04
C GLY A 375 -14.76 33.14 -12.46
N ASN A 376 -14.11 31.98 -12.31
CA ASN A 376 -14.78 30.79 -11.81
C ASN A 376 -15.06 30.88 -10.31
N VAL A 377 -16.29 30.55 -9.94
CA VAL A 377 -16.73 30.38 -8.56
C VAL A 377 -16.16 29.05 -8.03
N THR A 378 -15.38 29.10 -6.95
CA THR A 378 -14.72 27.93 -6.37
C THR A 378 -14.67 27.97 -4.84
N LYS A 379 -14.63 26.79 -4.22
CA LYS A 379 -14.50 26.60 -2.76
C LYS A 379 -13.07 26.78 -2.22
N SER A 380 -12.08 26.84 -3.11
CA SER A 380 -10.65 26.98 -2.74
C SER A 380 -10.06 28.20 -3.43
N LEU A 381 -9.88 29.28 -2.67
CA LEU A 381 -9.19 30.50 -3.09
C LEU A 381 -7.97 30.80 -2.21
N PHE A 382 -6.88 31.23 -2.83
CA PHE A 382 -5.67 31.66 -2.12
C PHE A 382 -5.81 33.11 -1.65
N ARG A 383 -5.72 33.32 -0.33
CA ARG A 383 -6.09 34.57 0.37
C ARG A 383 -5.36 35.86 -0.04
N ILE A 384 -4.20 35.77 -0.68
CA ILE A 384 -3.39 36.97 -1.01
C ILE A 384 -3.81 37.56 -2.37
N GLU A 385 -4.28 36.72 -3.30
CA GLU A 385 -4.53 37.12 -4.70
C GLU A 385 -5.95 36.73 -5.19
N ASN A 386 -6.73 36.05 -4.34
CA ASN A 386 -8.07 35.56 -4.66
C ASN A 386 -8.12 34.67 -5.93
N LEU A 387 -7.09 33.85 -6.12
CA LEU A 387 -6.97 32.91 -7.24
C LEU A 387 -7.50 31.53 -6.87
N CYS A 388 -8.17 30.86 -7.81
CA CYS A 388 -8.51 29.44 -7.69
C CYS A 388 -7.26 28.55 -7.74
N ASP A 389 -7.39 27.32 -7.24
CA ASP A 389 -6.33 26.31 -7.31
C ASP A 389 -5.71 26.19 -8.71
N ASN A 390 -6.53 26.16 -9.76
CA ASN A 390 -6.02 26.04 -11.13
C ASN A 390 -5.13 27.23 -11.52
N CYS A 391 -5.61 28.47 -11.34
CA CYS A 391 -4.86 29.68 -11.70
C CYS A 391 -3.56 29.82 -10.90
N TRP A 392 -3.62 29.57 -9.59
CA TRP A 392 -2.45 29.67 -8.73
C TRP A 392 -1.38 28.63 -9.05
N TYR A 393 -1.77 27.38 -9.31
CA TYR A 393 -0.82 26.34 -9.70
C TYR A 393 -0.28 26.56 -11.12
N THR A 394 -1.06 27.16 -12.03
CA THR A 394 -0.56 27.57 -13.34
C THR A 394 0.54 28.63 -13.21
N ASP A 395 0.36 29.66 -12.37
CA ASP A 395 1.42 30.66 -12.10
C ASP A 395 2.67 30.04 -11.51
N LYS A 396 2.50 29.11 -10.57
CA LYS A 396 3.60 28.33 -10.00
C LYS A 396 4.37 27.56 -11.06
N ILE A 397 3.71 26.99 -12.06
CA ILE A 397 4.37 26.24 -13.14
C ILE A 397 5.08 27.22 -14.10
N ASN A 398 4.44 28.32 -14.48
CA ASN A 398 5.06 29.32 -15.35
C ASN A 398 6.32 29.92 -14.72
N LYS A 399 6.25 30.30 -13.44
CA LYS A 399 7.42 30.77 -12.68
C LYS A 399 8.50 29.69 -12.54
N PHE A 400 8.11 28.42 -12.43
CA PHE A 400 9.05 27.31 -12.43
C PHE A 400 9.76 27.18 -13.79
N LEU A 401 9.04 27.27 -14.91
CA LEU A 401 9.62 27.22 -16.26
C LEU A 401 10.63 28.36 -16.47
N GLU A 402 10.27 29.60 -16.11
CA GLU A 402 11.15 30.76 -16.22
C GLU A 402 12.47 30.55 -15.46
N VAL A 403 12.40 30.11 -14.20
CA VAL A 403 13.60 29.90 -13.38
C VAL A 403 14.45 28.73 -13.89
N GLN A 404 13.82 27.65 -14.38
CA GLN A 404 14.55 26.46 -14.82
C GLN A 404 15.13 26.56 -16.22
N LYS A 405 14.81 27.59 -17.00
CA LYS A 405 15.35 27.80 -18.36
C LYS A 405 16.88 27.71 -18.41
N HIS A 406 17.57 28.29 -17.41
CA HIS A 406 19.04 28.28 -17.31
C HIS A 406 19.64 26.93 -16.89
N SER A 407 18.83 25.95 -16.47
CA SER A 407 19.30 24.62 -16.07
C SER A 407 19.48 23.65 -17.24
N PHE A 408 19.10 24.06 -18.46
CA PHE A 408 19.26 23.29 -19.68
C PHE A 408 20.48 23.78 -20.46
N THR A 409 21.29 22.84 -20.92
CA THR A 409 22.42 23.07 -21.84
C THR A 409 21.98 23.11 -23.31
N ASP A 410 20.79 22.57 -23.61
CA ASP A 410 20.21 22.50 -24.95
C ASP A 410 18.83 23.19 -24.98
N THR A 411 18.74 24.28 -25.74
CA THR A 411 17.53 25.09 -25.90
C THR A 411 16.38 24.30 -26.55
N SER A 412 16.69 23.35 -27.43
CA SER A 412 15.66 22.52 -28.09
C SER A 412 14.98 21.59 -27.10
N VAL A 413 15.73 21.00 -26.16
CA VAL A 413 15.22 20.14 -25.09
C VAL A 413 14.40 20.96 -24.08
N TYR A 414 14.81 22.20 -23.79
CA TYR A 414 14.00 23.12 -22.98
C TYR A 414 12.65 23.43 -23.66
N ASN A 415 12.65 23.78 -24.95
CA ASN A 415 11.42 24.07 -25.69
C ASN A 415 10.48 22.85 -25.70
N LEU A 416 11.04 21.65 -25.84
CA LEU A 416 10.30 20.39 -25.74
C LEU A 416 9.68 20.19 -24.35
N PHE A 417 10.44 20.47 -23.28
CA PHE A 417 9.94 20.41 -21.90
C PHE A 417 8.85 21.46 -21.62
N GLU A 418 9.00 22.67 -22.16
CA GLU A 418 8.00 23.73 -22.05
C GLU A 418 6.69 23.32 -22.75
N ASN A 419 6.78 22.77 -23.96
CA ASN A 419 5.64 22.21 -24.70
C ASN A 419 4.97 21.06 -23.93
N TYR A 420 5.77 20.20 -23.29
CA TYR A 420 5.25 19.14 -22.42
C TYR A 420 4.43 19.70 -21.25
N CYS A 421 4.95 20.71 -20.57
CA CYS A 421 4.28 21.35 -19.44
C CYS A 421 2.97 22.02 -19.86
N LYS A 422 2.98 22.78 -20.97
CA LYS A 422 1.78 23.41 -21.55
C LYS A 422 0.72 22.35 -21.91
N THR A 423 1.14 21.24 -22.50
CA THR A 423 0.27 20.11 -22.84
C THR A 423 -0.38 19.51 -21.58
N LEU A 424 0.39 19.27 -20.51
CA LEU A 424 -0.15 18.72 -19.27
C LEU A 424 -1.17 19.65 -18.58
N ILE A 425 -0.89 20.95 -18.53
CA ILE A 425 -1.77 21.95 -17.92
C ILE A 425 -3.12 22.01 -18.65
N LYS A 426 -3.11 21.89 -19.98
CA LYS A 426 -4.33 21.94 -20.81
C LYS A 426 -5.30 20.79 -20.51
N TYR A 427 -4.80 19.59 -20.21
CA TYR A 427 -5.64 18.38 -20.12
C TYR A 427 -5.83 17.84 -18.70
N ARG A 428 -5.14 18.37 -17.69
CA ARG A 428 -5.18 17.87 -16.32
C ARG A 428 -5.18 19.00 -15.30
N ASN A 429 -5.75 18.74 -14.12
CA ASN A 429 -5.78 19.68 -13.00
C ASN A 429 -4.33 20.11 -12.59
N PRO A 430 -3.99 21.42 -12.66
CA PRO A 430 -2.66 21.96 -12.35
C PRO A 430 -2.05 21.54 -11.00
N LEU A 431 -2.85 21.39 -9.93
CA LEU A 431 -2.40 20.91 -8.63
C LEU A 431 -1.81 19.49 -8.71
N ARG A 432 -2.43 18.61 -9.51
CA ARG A 432 -1.94 17.24 -9.72
C ARG A 432 -0.76 17.19 -10.67
N VAL A 433 -0.76 18.08 -11.67
CA VAL A 433 0.29 18.19 -12.70
C VAL A 433 1.60 18.72 -12.13
N PHE A 434 1.56 19.67 -11.19
CA PHE A 434 2.76 20.28 -10.62
C PHE A 434 3.76 19.25 -10.09
N ASN A 435 3.28 18.21 -9.39
CA ASN A 435 4.14 17.14 -8.88
C ASN A 435 4.70 16.23 -9.98
N ILE A 436 3.98 16.06 -11.10
CA ILE A 436 4.43 15.27 -12.27
C ILE A 436 5.54 16.05 -12.99
N ILE A 437 5.31 17.34 -13.26
CA ILE A 437 6.28 18.23 -13.89
C ILE A 437 7.60 18.26 -13.11
N ILE A 438 7.54 18.45 -11.78
CA ILE A 438 8.75 18.48 -10.95
C ILE A 438 9.53 17.16 -11.00
N ARG A 439 8.84 16.02 -11.05
CA ARG A 439 9.49 14.71 -11.10
C ARG A 439 10.13 14.42 -12.45
N GLN A 440 9.44 14.78 -13.53
CA GLN A 440 9.89 14.46 -14.88
C GLN A 440 10.84 15.52 -15.45
N PHE A 441 10.90 16.73 -14.85
CA PHE A 441 11.91 17.74 -15.13
C PHE A 441 13.34 17.19 -15.11
N GLU A 442 13.68 16.34 -14.13
CA GLU A 442 15.02 15.74 -14.04
C GLU A 442 15.36 14.85 -15.24
N ILE A 443 14.36 14.24 -15.89
CA ILE A 443 14.55 13.44 -17.11
C ILE A 443 14.95 14.34 -18.28
N PHE A 444 14.21 15.43 -18.51
CA PHE A 444 14.55 16.39 -19.56
C PHE A 444 15.90 17.07 -19.33
N LYS A 445 16.19 17.39 -18.06
CA LYS A 445 17.50 17.94 -17.68
C LYS A 445 18.63 16.95 -17.95
N TYR A 446 18.44 15.67 -17.63
CA TYR A 446 19.41 14.61 -17.94
C TYR A 446 19.65 14.51 -19.45
N ILE A 447 18.58 14.45 -20.25
CA ILE A 447 18.66 14.43 -21.72
C ILE A 447 19.48 15.62 -22.24
N SER A 448 19.20 16.81 -21.72
CA SER A 448 19.92 18.04 -22.08
C SER A 448 21.40 17.97 -21.70
N ILE A 449 21.73 17.67 -20.45
CA ILE A 449 23.11 17.66 -19.94
C ILE A 449 23.97 16.62 -20.69
N HIS A 450 23.41 15.44 -20.93
CA HIS A 450 24.09 14.35 -21.61
C HIS A 450 24.04 14.46 -23.15
N LYS A 451 23.46 15.55 -23.70
CA LYS A 451 23.30 15.80 -25.14
C LYS A 451 22.77 14.57 -25.89
N ILE A 452 21.74 13.94 -25.34
CA ILE A 452 21.18 12.72 -25.93
C ILE A 452 20.43 13.11 -27.20
N ASP A 453 20.76 12.46 -28.32
CA ASP A 453 20.08 12.68 -29.59
C ASP A 453 18.61 12.23 -29.51
N LEU A 454 17.70 13.18 -29.74
CA LEU A 454 16.26 12.94 -29.72
C LEU A 454 15.76 12.20 -30.98
N LYS A 455 16.51 12.20 -32.09
CA LYS A 455 16.12 11.50 -33.33
C LYS A 455 16.28 9.98 -33.21
N SER A 456 17.27 9.51 -32.46
CA SER A 456 17.53 8.10 -32.17
C SER A 456 16.98 7.65 -30.80
N PHE A 457 16.17 8.49 -30.15
CA PHE A 457 15.64 8.22 -28.81
C PHE A 457 14.64 7.05 -28.82
N SER A 458 14.70 6.19 -27.81
CA SER A 458 13.89 4.98 -27.75
C SER A 458 13.28 4.78 -26.37
N LEU A 459 12.29 3.88 -26.26
CA LEU A 459 11.73 3.52 -24.97
C LEU A 459 12.78 2.88 -24.04
N GLY A 460 13.77 2.17 -24.61
CA GLY A 460 14.90 1.62 -23.86
C GLY A 460 15.79 2.71 -23.25
N HIS A 461 16.08 3.77 -24.01
CA HIS A 461 16.78 4.95 -23.50
C HIS A 461 16.02 5.61 -22.34
N LEU A 462 14.70 5.81 -22.51
CA LEU A 462 13.86 6.39 -21.47
C LEU A 462 13.84 5.55 -20.18
N ASN A 463 13.68 4.23 -20.31
CA ASN A 463 13.67 3.31 -19.16
C ASN A 463 14.99 3.35 -18.39
N LYS A 464 16.14 3.35 -19.09
CA LYS A 464 17.46 3.46 -18.47
C LYS A 464 17.61 4.75 -17.66
N ILE A 465 17.23 5.90 -18.24
CA ILE A 465 17.27 7.20 -17.55
C ILE A 465 16.35 7.17 -16.32
N THR A 466 15.17 6.58 -16.43
CA THR A 466 14.22 6.52 -15.31
C THR A 466 14.69 5.62 -14.18
N ASP A 467 15.36 4.51 -14.48
CA ASP A 467 15.95 3.61 -13.50
C ASP A 467 17.12 4.29 -12.76
N GLU A 468 17.99 4.99 -13.49
CA GLU A 468 19.10 5.76 -12.93
C GLU A 468 18.62 6.89 -12.00
N LEU A 469 17.59 7.62 -12.42
CA LEU A 469 17.03 8.75 -11.66
C LEU A 469 16.01 8.33 -10.60
N GLN A 470 15.60 7.05 -10.57
CA GLN A 470 14.49 6.53 -9.76
C GLN A 470 13.19 7.33 -9.96
N CYS A 471 12.94 7.77 -11.19
CA CYS A 471 11.75 8.53 -11.55
C CYS A 471 10.57 7.58 -11.81
N GLY A 472 9.59 7.56 -10.91
CA GLY A 472 8.33 6.82 -11.09
C GLY A 472 7.39 7.46 -12.13
N GLU A 473 6.23 6.82 -12.38
CA GLU A 473 5.15 7.20 -13.32
C GLU A 473 5.59 8.02 -14.56
N ILE A 474 5.91 7.34 -15.66
CA ILE A 474 6.31 7.95 -16.93
C ILE A 474 5.27 7.86 -18.04
N SER A 475 4.08 7.34 -17.76
CA SER A 475 3.06 7.10 -18.80
C SER A 475 2.66 8.37 -19.54
N SER A 476 2.56 9.52 -18.86
CA SER A 476 2.28 10.81 -19.51
C SER A 476 3.41 11.32 -20.39
N LEU A 477 4.66 11.01 -20.03
CA LEU A 477 5.85 11.39 -20.76
C LEU A 477 6.03 10.52 -22.01
N ILE A 478 5.84 9.21 -21.89
CA ILE A 478 5.85 8.27 -23.03
C ILE A 478 4.82 8.72 -24.08
N ASN A 479 3.60 9.03 -23.65
CA ASN A 479 2.55 9.50 -24.56
C ASN A 479 2.92 10.80 -25.27
N PHE A 480 3.59 11.73 -24.57
CA PHE A 480 4.06 12.97 -25.16
C PHE A 480 5.20 12.74 -26.16
N PHE A 481 6.17 11.89 -25.84
CA PHE A 481 7.26 11.54 -26.77
C PHE A 481 6.79 10.78 -28.01
N ILE A 482 5.74 9.96 -27.89
CA ILE A 482 5.09 9.35 -29.06
C ILE A 482 4.41 10.42 -29.92
N LYS A 483 3.70 11.38 -29.30
CA LYS A 483 3.02 12.48 -30.00
C LYS A 483 4.00 13.38 -30.77
N GLU A 484 5.15 13.68 -30.18
CA GLU A 484 6.20 14.49 -30.81
C GLU A 484 7.12 13.64 -31.72
N SER A 485 6.74 12.39 -32.03
CA SER A 485 7.48 11.45 -32.89
C SER A 485 8.93 11.16 -32.43
N ILE A 486 9.23 11.36 -31.15
CA ILE A 486 10.53 11.10 -30.51
C ILE A 486 10.70 9.61 -30.22
N ILE A 487 9.63 8.95 -29.77
CA ILE A 487 9.61 7.50 -29.53
C ILE A 487 8.62 6.88 -30.52
N LYS A 488 9.07 5.86 -31.26
CA LYS A 488 8.15 5.03 -32.06
C LYS A 488 7.20 4.25 -31.13
N PRO A 489 5.90 4.15 -31.44
CA PRO A 489 4.99 3.28 -30.71
C PRO A 489 5.59 1.86 -30.67
N THR A 490 5.76 1.30 -29.49
CA THR A 490 6.33 -0.05 -29.34
C THR A 490 5.34 -1.04 -29.93
N ASP A 491 5.80 -1.90 -30.84
CA ASP A 491 4.97 -2.98 -31.35
C ASP A 491 4.53 -3.86 -30.16
N PRO A 492 3.22 -4.04 -29.94
CA PRO A 492 2.72 -4.93 -28.90
C PRO A 492 3.30 -6.36 -28.94
N LEU A 493 3.69 -6.85 -30.13
CA LEU A 493 4.37 -8.15 -30.30
C LEU A 493 5.80 -8.09 -29.75
N GLU A 494 6.57 -7.06 -30.10
CA GLU A 494 7.92 -6.82 -29.58
C GLU A 494 7.92 -6.69 -28.06
N SER A 495 6.92 -5.98 -27.50
CA SER A 495 6.72 -5.85 -26.05
C SER A 495 6.47 -7.21 -25.37
N PHE A 496 5.73 -8.10 -26.04
CA PHE A 496 5.50 -9.47 -25.55
C PHE A 496 6.79 -10.30 -25.57
N TYR A 497 7.59 -10.22 -26.63
CA TYR A 497 8.87 -10.94 -26.70
C TYR A 497 9.90 -10.44 -25.68
N ASN A 498 9.97 -9.13 -25.43
CA ASN A 498 10.82 -8.58 -24.37
C ASN A 498 10.43 -9.13 -22.98
N LEU A 499 9.13 -9.23 -22.71
CA LEU A 499 8.62 -9.84 -21.47
C LEU A 499 8.94 -11.34 -21.40
N ARG A 500 8.77 -12.07 -22.50
CA ARG A 500 9.14 -13.50 -22.60
C ARG A 500 10.62 -13.70 -22.27
N ASN A 501 11.52 -12.93 -22.88
CA ASN A 501 12.96 -13.03 -22.65
C ASN A 501 13.34 -12.72 -21.20
N PHE A 502 12.68 -11.74 -20.59
CA PHE A 502 12.84 -11.45 -19.16
C PHE A 502 12.47 -12.65 -18.28
N TYR A 503 11.39 -13.38 -18.59
CA TYR A 503 11.02 -14.57 -17.82
C TYR A 503 11.95 -15.76 -18.09
N ILE A 504 12.38 -15.96 -19.33
CA ILE A 504 13.37 -16.98 -19.70
C ILE A 504 14.65 -16.82 -18.89
N SER A 505 15.17 -15.60 -18.74
CA SER A 505 16.41 -15.36 -17.97
C SER A 505 16.32 -15.67 -16.48
N LYS A 506 15.12 -15.91 -15.94
CA LYS A 506 14.88 -16.20 -14.52
C LYS A 506 14.39 -17.62 -14.26
N LEU A 507 13.97 -18.34 -15.29
CA LEU A 507 13.35 -19.63 -15.15
C LEU A 507 14.42 -20.73 -15.10
N ASN A 508 14.15 -21.79 -14.33
CA ASN A 508 15.04 -22.96 -14.30
C ASN A 508 15.17 -23.56 -15.72
N PRO A 509 16.39 -23.90 -16.19
CA PRO A 509 16.65 -24.41 -17.55
C PRO A 509 15.73 -25.54 -18.00
N ASN A 510 15.37 -26.44 -17.09
CA ASN A 510 14.52 -27.61 -17.38
C ASN A 510 13.09 -27.23 -17.79
N PHE A 511 12.66 -26.00 -17.50
CA PHE A 511 11.33 -25.48 -17.83
C PHE A 511 11.34 -24.37 -18.90
N ILE A 512 12.51 -24.01 -19.46
CA ILE A 512 12.60 -22.98 -20.50
C ILE A 512 11.91 -23.43 -21.79
N LYS A 513 12.19 -24.65 -22.25
CA LYS A 513 11.65 -25.19 -23.51
C LYS A 513 10.12 -25.22 -23.52
N ILE A 514 9.52 -25.67 -22.42
CA ILE A 514 8.07 -25.74 -22.27
C ILE A 514 7.42 -24.35 -22.19
N PHE A 515 8.08 -23.40 -21.53
CA PHE A 515 7.63 -22.01 -21.46
C PHE A 515 7.66 -21.35 -22.85
N ILE A 516 8.75 -21.53 -23.59
CA ILE A 516 8.92 -21.09 -24.97
C ILE A 516 7.79 -21.62 -25.86
N ASN A 517 7.60 -22.95 -25.88
CA ASN A 517 6.58 -23.60 -26.69
C ASN A 517 5.16 -23.09 -26.37
N TYR A 518 4.85 -22.86 -25.09
CA TYR A 518 3.57 -22.29 -24.72
C TYR A 518 3.42 -20.84 -25.18
N THR A 519 4.45 -20.00 -25.01
CA THR A 519 4.40 -18.61 -25.47
C THR A 519 4.26 -18.48 -26.99
N ASP A 520 4.89 -19.37 -27.76
CA ASP A 520 4.74 -19.41 -29.22
C ASP A 520 3.32 -19.86 -29.60
N TYR A 521 2.75 -20.85 -28.90
CA TYR A 521 1.33 -21.21 -29.05
C TYR A 521 0.38 -20.04 -28.76
N LEU A 522 0.68 -19.18 -27.78
CA LEU A 522 -0.14 -17.99 -27.49
C LEU A 522 -0.11 -16.99 -28.65
N VAL A 523 1.06 -16.79 -29.27
CA VAL A 523 1.23 -15.93 -30.45
C VAL A 523 0.43 -16.49 -31.62
N GLU A 524 0.61 -17.77 -31.93
CA GLU A 524 -0.08 -18.44 -33.03
C GLU A 524 -1.61 -18.40 -32.85
N LYS A 525 -2.09 -18.73 -31.64
CA LYS A 525 -3.51 -18.66 -31.31
C LYS A 525 -4.09 -17.26 -31.49
N ARG A 526 -3.32 -16.24 -31.11
CA ARG A 526 -3.72 -14.84 -31.25
C ARG A 526 -3.81 -14.46 -32.73
N ASN A 527 -2.79 -14.79 -33.53
CA ASN A 527 -2.76 -14.54 -34.97
C ASN A 527 -3.92 -15.24 -35.69
N ASN A 528 -4.21 -16.50 -35.32
CA ASN A 528 -5.35 -17.25 -35.84
C ASN A 528 -6.71 -16.62 -35.49
N LEU A 529 -6.84 -16.04 -34.29
CA LEU A 529 -8.05 -15.32 -33.89
C LEU A 529 -8.15 -13.95 -34.55
N GLU A 530 -7.03 -13.30 -34.80
CA GLU A 530 -6.94 -12.03 -35.52
C GLU A 530 -7.34 -12.20 -36.99
N TYR A 531 -6.85 -13.24 -37.66
CA TYR A 531 -7.30 -13.64 -38.99
C TYR A 531 -8.81 -13.87 -39.06
N LYS A 532 -9.41 -14.43 -38.00
CA LYS A 532 -10.87 -14.62 -37.85
C LYS A 532 -11.64 -13.36 -37.42
N GLY A 533 -10.99 -12.20 -37.34
CA GLY A 533 -11.60 -10.93 -36.90
C GLY A 533 -11.89 -10.84 -35.40
N TRP A 534 -11.38 -11.76 -34.58
CA TRP A 534 -11.65 -11.88 -33.13
C TRP A 534 -10.47 -11.42 -32.26
N TYR A 535 -9.62 -10.52 -32.76
CA TYR A 535 -8.41 -10.03 -32.08
C TYR A 535 -8.66 -9.48 -30.65
N ASN A 536 -9.86 -8.97 -30.38
CA ASN A 536 -10.23 -8.43 -29.06
C ASN A 536 -10.57 -9.48 -27.99
N ARG A 537 -10.89 -10.71 -28.39
CA ARG A 537 -11.13 -11.81 -27.44
C ARG A 537 -9.83 -12.33 -26.85
N PHE A 538 -8.70 -12.07 -27.51
CA PHE A 538 -7.40 -12.59 -27.15
C PHE A 538 -6.29 -11.60 -27.52
N THR A 539 -6.09 -10.59 -26.66
CA THR A 539 -5.18 -9.47 -26.91
C THR A 539 -3.72 -9.78 -26.52
N TRP A 540 -2.78 -8.90 -26.89
CA TRP A 540 -1.37 -9.03 -26.47
C TRP A 540 -1.24 -8.97 -24.94
N LYS A 541 -2.10 -8.21 -24.28
CA LYS A 541 -2.20 -8.18 -22.81
C LYS A 541 -2.68 -9.52 -22.24
N THR A 542 -3.59 -10.22 -22.94
CA THR A 542 -4.01 -11.57 -22.60
C THR A 542 -2.83 -12.54 -22.72
N CYS A 543 -2.07 -12.47 -23.82
CA CYS A 543 -0.84 -13.25 -24.00
C CYS A 543 0.17 -12.98 -22.87
N SER A 544 0.48 -11.72 -22.56
CA SER A 544 1.38 -11.34 -21.47
C SER A 544 0.91 -11.86 -20.11
N THR A 545 -0.40 -11.78 -19.84
CA THR A 545 -0.98 -12.29 -18.58
C THR A 545 -0.86 -13.80 -18.47
N TYR A 546 -1.13 -14.53 -19.55
CA TYR A 546 -1.04 -15.99 -19.57
C TYR A 546 0.40 -16.48 -19.52
N ALA A 547 1.32 -15.78 -20.19
CA ALA A 547 2.76 -16.02 -20.06
C ALA A 547 3.22 -15.79 -18.62
N TYR A 548 2.83 -14.68 -17.98
CA TYR A 548 3.16 -14.42 -16.58
C TYR A 548 2.66 -15.53 -15.64
N LEU A 549 1.41 -15.97 -15.79
CA LEU A 549 0.83 -17.03 -14.95
C LEU A 549 1.52 -18.38 -15.17
N ALA A 550 1.87 -18.71 -16.41
CA ALA A 550 2.65 -19.91 -16.72
C ALA A 550 4.05 -19.84 -16.12
N TYR A 551 4.76 -18.72 -16.27
CA TYR A 551 6.06 -18.49 -15.62
C TYR A 551 5.97 -18.66 -14.11
N PHE A 552 5.01 -18.01 -13.46
CA PHE A 552 4.88 -18.05 -12.01
C PHE A 552 4.60 -19.46 -11.48
N PHE A 553 3.80 -20.23 -12.20
CA PHE A 553 3.56 -21.64 -11.89
C PHE A 553 4.82 -22.49 -12.08
N LEU A 554 5.55 -22.32 -13.19
CA LEU A 554 6.78 -23.08 -13.44
C LEU A 554 7.90 -22.71 -12.45
N ASP A 555 8.05 -21.44 -12.09
CA ASP A 555 8.97 -20.97 -11.03
C ASP A 555 8.62 -21.58 -9.66
N TYR A 556 7.34 -21.62 -9.32
CA TYR A 556 6.89 -22.25 -8.08
C TYR A 556 7.26 -23.74 -8.05
N ILE A 557 6.93 -24.48 -9.10
CA ILE A 557 7.16 -25.93 -9.16
C ILE A 557 8.65 -26.27 -9.24
N SER A 558 9.45 -25.44 -9.90
CA SER A 558 10.91 -25.63 -9.99
C SER A 558 11.65 -25.64 -8.64
N LYS A 559 10.97 -25.27 -7.54
CA LYS A 559 11.50 -25.32 -6.18
C LYS A 559 11.36 -26.70 -5.54
N SER A 560 10.38 -27.49 -5.96
CA SER A 560 10.08 -28.82 -5.44
C SER A 560 10.30 -29.94 -6.45
N VAL A 561 10.45 -29.58 -7.73
CA VAL A 561 10.52 -30.52 -8.86
C VAL A 561 11.67 -30.11 -9.79
N LEU A 562 12.49 -31.08 -10.18
CA LEU A 562 13.68 -30.84 -11.01
C LEU A 562 13.35 -30.93 -12.51
N CYS A 563 12.40 -31.77 -12.91
CA CYS A 563 12.08 -32.00 -14.32
C CYS A 563 10.56 -32.10 -14.59
N ILE A 564 10.17 -31.98 -15.87
CA ILE A 564 8.75 -31.92 -16.27
C ILE A 564 8.00 -33.22 -15.93
N SER A 565 8.66 -34.39 -15.93
CA SER A 565 8.05 -35.69 -15.62
C SER A 565 7.66 -35.86 -14.15
N GLU A 566 8.22 -35.06 -13.26
CA GLU A 566 7.93 -35.07 -11.82
C GLU A 566 6.71 -34.20 -11.45
N ILE A 567 6.10 -33.50 -12.41
CA ILE A 567 4.88 -32.72 -12.16
C ILE A 567 3.71 -33.70 -11.96
N THR A 568 3.27 -33.83 -10.70
CA THR A 568 2.14 -34.68 -10.31
C THR A 568 0.91 -33.85 -9.93
N ASP A 569 -0.25 -34.50 -9.87
CA ASP A 569 -1.51 -33.90 -9.42
C ASP A 569 -1.39 -33.24 -8.04
N ILE A 570 -0.60 -33.84 -7.14
CA ILE A 570 -0.40 -33.36 -5.77
C ILE A 570 0.25 -31.97 -5.79
N VAL A 571 1.32 -31.81 -6.57
CA VAL A 571 2.04 -30.52 -6.71
C VAL A 571 1.13 -29.45 -7.30
N VAL A 572 0.30 -29.82 -8.28
CA VAL A 572 -0.67 -28.91 -8.90
C VAL A 572 -1.76 -28.48 -7.90
N GLN A 573 -2.27 -29.41 -7.07
CA GLN A 573 -3.27 -29.11 -6.04
C GLN A 573 -2.70 -28.27 -4.89
N GLU A 574 -1.43 -28.47 -4.53
CA GLU A 574 -0.72 -27.64 -3.55
C GLU A 574 -0.57 -26.20 -4.05
N TYR A 575 -0.20 -26.03 -5.33
CA TYR A 575 -0.19 -24.72 -5.96
C TYR A 575 -1.58 -24.07 -5.97
N TYR A 576 -2.65 -24.83 -6.24
CA TYR A 576 -4.03 -24.30 -6.20
C TYR A 576 -4.45 -23.85 -4.80
N SER A 577 -4.05 -24.60 -3.77
CA SER A 577 -4.40 -24.29 -2.37
C SER A 577 -3.63 -23.08 -1.84
N SER A 578 -2.42 -22.84 -2.36
CA SER A 578 -1.53 -21.77 -1.91
C SER A 578 -1.73 -20.44 -2.64
N ASN A 579 -2.60 -20.40 -3.66
CA ASN A 579 -2.78 -19.24 -4.54
C ASN A 579 -4.24 -18.78 -4.61
N SER A 580 -4.44 -17.51 -4.97
CA SER A 580 -5.79 -16.95 -5.10
C SER A 580 -6.60 -17.65 -6.19
N GLN A 581 -7.92 -17.78 -5.98
CA GLN A 581 -8.85 -18.38 -6.94
C GLN A 581 -8.70 -17.80 -8.35
N TYR A 582 -8.47 -16.48 -8.47
CA TYR A 582 -8.27 -15.82 -9.77
C TYR A 582 -7.03 -16.32 -10.52
N MET A 583 -5.88 -16.45 -9.83
CA MET A 583 -4.65 -16.97 -10.43
C MET A 583 -4.84 -18.43 -10.87
N VAL A 584 -5.51 -19.22 -10.03
CA VAL A 584 -5.79 -20.64 -10.28
C VAL A 584 -6.72 -20.81 -11.48
N THR A 585 -7.85 -20.08 -11.56
CA THR A 585 -8.76 -20.17 -12.71
C THR A 585 -8.13 -19.68 -14.01
N SER A 586 -7.26 -18.66 -13.93
CA SER A 586 -6.61 -18.07 -15.10
C SER A 586 -5.43 -18.90 -15.61
N LEU A 587 -4.91 -19.85 -14.82
CA LEU A 587 -3.90 -20.82 -15.23
C LEU A 587 -4.48 -21.99 -16.04
N ARG A 588 -5.81 -22.19 -16.01
CA ARG A 588 -6.50 -23.28 -16.71
C ARG A 588 -6.13 -23.43 -18.21
N PRO A 589 -5.92 -22.37 -19.01
CA PRO A 589 -5.46 -22.49 -20.40
C PRO A 589 -4.08 -23.15 -20.53
N PHE A 590 -3.16 -22.85 -19.60
CA PHE A 590 -1.83 -23.46 -19.58
C PHE A 590 -1.90 -24.94 -19.23
N ILE A 591 -2.63 -25.32 -18.18
CA ILE A 591 -2.79 -26.74 -17.80
C ILE A 591 -3.49 -27.56 -18.90
N LYS A 592 -4.48 -26.97 -19.59
CA LYS A 592 -5.08 -27.61 -20.77
C LYS A 592 -4.08 -27.81 -21.90
N TRP A 593 -3.22 -26.83 -22.14
CA TRP A 593 -2.18 -26.94 -23.16
C TRP A 593 -1.14 -28.00 -22.76
N LEU A 594 -0.74 -28.08 -21.49
CA LEU A 594 0.14 -29.13 -20.97
C LEU A 594 -0.44 -30.53 -21.21
N ASN A 595 -1.68 -30.78 -20.76
CA ASN A 595 -2.33 -32.09 -20.93
C ASN A 595 -2.49 -32.50 -22.40
N LYS A 596 -2.62 -31.52 -23.31
CA LYS A 596 -2.79 -31.80 -24.74
C LYS A 596 -1.47 -32.08 -25.46
N ASN A 597 -0.41 -31.32 -25.14
CA ASN A 597 0.84 -31.32 -25.91
C ASN A 597 1.98 -32.08 -25.23
N ILE A 598 1.78 -32.56 -23.99
CA ILE A 598 2.78 -33.32 -23.24
C ILE A 598 2.15 -34.64 -22.80
N HIS A 599 2.42 -35.69 -23.56
CA HIS A 599 1.79 -37.00 -23.45
C HIS A 599 2.23 -37.82 -22.22
N PHE A 600 3.23 -37.36 -21.45
CA PHE A 600 3.72 -38.04 -20.26
C PHE A 600 2.79 -37.94 -19.03
N PHE A 601 1.80 -37.04 -19.04
CA PHE A 601 0.92 -36.82 -17.89
C PHE A 601 -0.34 -37.69 -17.91
N LYS A 602 -0.68 -38.31 -16.76
CA LYS A 602 -2.06 -38.77 -16.48
C LYS A 602 -2.95 -37.56 -16.18
N ASN A 603 -3.33 -36.77 -17.20
CA ASN A 603 -4.29 -35.65 -17.14
C ASN A 603 -4.25 -34.81 -15.84
N LEU A 604 -3.37 -33.81 -15.78
CA LEU A 604 -3.28 -32.91 -14.62
C LEU A 604 -4.65 -32.26 -14.30
N PRO A 605 -4.99 -32.08 -13.01
CA PRO A 605 -6.31 -31.64 -12.59
C PRO A 605 -6.57 -30.21 -13.03
N LEU A 606 -7.71 -29.99 -13.70
CA LEU A 606 -8.08 -28.65 -14.14
C LEU A 606 -8.73 -27.83 -13.02
N PRO A 607 -8.41 -26.52 -12.88
CA PRO A 607 -9.00 -25.62 -11.89
C PRO A 607 -10.53 -25.57 -11.96
N LYS A 608 -11.26 -25.76 -10.85
CA LYS A 608 -12.72 -25.60 -10.85
C LYS A 608 -13.11 -24.15 -11.20
N VAL A 609 -14.02 -24.00 -12.17
CA VAL A 609 -14.57 -22.70 -12.58
C VAL A 609 -15.93 -22.53 -11.92
N PHE A 610 -16.04 -21.60 -10.96
CA PHE A 610 -17.35 -21.13 -10.51
C PHE A 610 -17.97 -20.29 -11.62
N ARG A 611 -18.91 -20.86 -12.36
CA ARG A 611 -19.77 -20.10 -13.25
C ARG A 611 -20.87 -19.49 -12.40
N GLY A 612 -20.80 -18.19 -12.13
CA GLY A 612 -21.95 -17.45 -11.60
C GLY A 612 -23.13 -17.56 -12.59
N ASN A 613 -24.35 -17.38 -12.08
CA ASN A 613 -25.58 -17.40 -12.88
C ASN A 613 -25.43 -16.58 -14.17
N ILE A 614 -25.94 -17.14 -15.26
CA ILE A 614 -25.91 -16.53 -16.59
C ILE A 614 -26.74 -15.26 -16.56
N GLY A 615 -26.11 -14.13 -16.90
CA GLY A 615 -26.79 -12.83 -17.02
C GLY A 615 -27.19 -12.25 -15.66
N GLY A 616 -26.98 -10.96 -15.46
CA GLY A 616 -27.58 -10.30 -14.30
C GLY A 616 -29.09 -10.30 -14.47
N ARG A 617 -29.87 -10.39 -13.38
CA ARG A 617 -31.33 -10.21 -13.42
C ARG A 617 -31.66 -8.97 -14.27
N PRO A 618 -32.51 -9.07 -15.31
CA PRO A 618 -32.99 -7.90 -16.05
C PRO A 618 -33.50 -6.80 -15.12
N TYR A 619 -33.46 -5.55 -15.57
CA TYR A 619 -34.12 -4.47 -14.85
C TYR A 619 -35.63 -4.69 -14.92
N SER A 620 -36.29 -4.47 -13.79
CA SER A 620 -37.73 -4.26 -13.79
C SER A 620 -38.08 -2.97 -14.54
N GLU A 621 -39.33 -2.84 -14.96
CA GLU A 621 -39.83 -1.65 -15.65
C GLU A 621 -39.56 -0.36 -14.85
N VAL A 622 -39.80 -0.38 -13.53
CA VAL A 622 -39.52 0.75 -12.64
C VAL A 622 -38.02 1.09 -12.59
N GLU A 623 -37.14 0.08 -12.51
CA GLU A 623 -35.68 0.32 -12.54
C GLU A 623 -35.25 0.89 -13.89
N LEU A 624 -35.83 0.42 -14.99
CA LEU A 624 -35.53 0.87 -16.35
C LEU A 624 -35.97 2.32 -16.56
N LEU A 625 -37.19 2.68 -16.14
CA LEU A 625 -37.71 4.05 -16.20
C LEU A 625 -36.84 5.02 -15.38
N ASN A 626 -36.41 4.61 -14.19
CA ASN A 626 -35.51 5.43 -13.38
C ASN A 626 -34.15 5.67 -14.06
N ILE A 627 -33.60 4.66 -14.73
CA ILE A 627 -32.36 4.81 -15.52
C ILE A 627 -32.58 5.76 -16.69
N ILE A 628 -33.68 5.60 -17.44
CA ILE A 628 -34.00 6.45 -18.60
C ILE A 628 -34.20 7.90 -18.15
N ASN A 629 -34.98 8.14 -17.10
CA ASN A 629 -35.21 9.47 -16.54
C ASN A 629 -33.90 10.11 -16.10
N SER A 630 -33.05 9.38 -15.39
CA SER A 630 -31.73 9.88 -14.97
C SER A 630 -30.81 10.21 -16.15
N LEU A 631 -30.92 9.53 -17.28
CA LEU A 631 -30.17 9.86 -18.50
C LEU A 631 -30.82 11.00 -19.30
N SER A 632 -32.11 11.25 -19.14
CA SER A 632 -32.83 12.29 -19.86
C SER A 632 -32.54 13.70 -19.31
N GLU A 633 -32.10 13.82 -18.06
CA GLU A 633 -31.81 15.09 -17.38
C GLU A 633 -30.94 16.05 -18.23
N PRO A 634 -31.24 17.36 -18.28
CA PRO A 634 -30.56 18.32 -19.16
C PRO A 634 -29.07 18.45 -18.91
N GLU A 635 -28.61 18.33 -17.66
CA GLU A 635 -27.19 18.51 -17.29
C GLU A 635 -26.31 17.31 -17.64
N VAL A 636 -26.92 16.18 -18.02
CA VAL A 636 -26.18 14.96 -18.38
C VAL A 636 -25.51 15.15 -19.75
N PRO A 637 -24.19 14.88 -19.88
CA PRO A 637 -23.50 15.02 -21.16
C PRO A 637 -24.10 14.11 -22.24
N TYR A 638 -24.23 14.60 -23.47
CA TYR A 638 -24.74 13.83 -24.62
C TYR A 638 -23.97 12.52 -24.81
N LYS A 639 -22.66 12.56 -24.57
CA LYS A 639 -21.80 11.36 -24.59
C LYS A 639 -22.32 10.26 -23.65
N ASP A 640 -22.67 10.63 -22.42
CA ASP A 640 -23.08 9.70 -21.37
C ASP A 640 -24.49 9.17 -21.66
N LYS A 641 -25.41 10.04 -22.14
CA LYS A 641 -26.75 9.66 -22.63
C LYS A 641 -26.65 8.59 -23.72
N LEU A 642 -25.82 8.84 -24.74
CA LEU A 642 -25.65 7.95 -25.88
C LEU A 642 -25.10 6.58 -25.45
N MET A 643 -24.07 6.55 -24.58
CA MET A 643 -23.50 5.30 -24.06
C MET A 643 -24.51 4.48 -23.26
N GLY A 644 -25.31 5.13 -22.41
CA GLY A 644 -26.33 4.47 -21.59
C GLY A 644 -27.46 3.91 -22.44
N LEU A 645 -28.03 4.71 -23.33
CA LEU A 645 -29.18 4.33 -24.16
C LEU A 645 -28.81 3.26 -25.20
N LEU A 646 -27.64 3.32 -25.83
CA LEU A 646 -27.18 2.28 -26.75
C LEU A 646 -27.03 0.91 -26.07
N LEU A 647 -26.58 0.90 -24.82
CA LEU A 647 -26.45 -0.34 -24.05
C LEU A 647 -27.81 -0.86 -23.57
N VAL A 648 -28.66 0.02 -23.04
CA VAL A 648 -29.93 -0.35 -22.41
C VAL A 648 -31.01 -0.71 -23.44
N LEU A 649 -31.11 0.04 -24.53
CA LEU A 649 -32.15 -0.16 -25.55
C LEU A 649 -31.72 -1.11 -26.66
N TYR A 650 -30.45 -1.05 -27.08
CA TYR A 650 -29.95 -1.79 -28.24
C TYR A 650 -28.96 -2.91 -27.88
N GLY A 651 -28.67 -3.10 -26.59
CA GLY A 651 -27.77 -4.17 -26.13
C GLY A 651 -26.32 -4.00 -26.57
N VAL A 652 -25.89 -2.79 -26.97
CA VAL A 652 -24.51 -2.53 -27.39
C VAL A 652 -23.57 -2.66 -26.18
N ARG A 653 -22.72 -3.69 -26.16
CA ARG A 653 -21.91 -4.01 -24.97
C ARG A 653 -20.86 -2.93 -24.69
N PRO A 654 -20.37 -2.80 -23.44
CA PRO A 654 -19.34 -1.81 -23.10
C PRO A 654 -18.09 -1.88 -23.98
N PHE A 655 -17.69 -3.09 -24.40
CA PHE A 655 -16.58 -3.28 -25.33
C PHE A 655 -16.92 -2.77 -26.75
N GLU A 656 -18.15 -2.97 -27.23
CA GLU A 656 -18.58 -2.48 -28.55
C GLU A 656 -18.71 -0.96 -28.56
N LEU A 657 -19.21 -0.37 -27.47
CA LEU A 657 -19.19 1.08 -27.27
C LEU A 657 -17.78 1.65 -27.43
N CYS A 658 -16.76 1.00 -26.84
CA CYS A 658 -15.37 1.45 -26.99
C CYS A 658 -14.91 1.45 -28.46
N GLN A 659 -15.51 0.62 -29.31
CA GLN A 659 -15.08 0.45 -30.71
C GLN A 659 -15.88 1.24 -31.72
N LEU A 660 -16.93 1.93 -31.29
CA LEU A 660 -17.73 2.75 -32.18
C LEU A 660 -16.85 3.84 -32.78
N LYS A 661 -17.03 4.05 -34.09
CA LYS A 661 -16.47 5.13 -34.89
C LYS A 661 -17.60 6.06 -35.32
N ILE A 662 -17.25 7.28 -35.71
CA ILE A 662 -18.21 8.23 -36.30
C ILE A 662 -18.88 7.62 -37.52
N SER A 663 -18.12 6.94 -38.39
CA SER A 663 -18.64 6.27 -39.59
C SER A 663 -19.61 5.12 -39.34
N ASN A 664 -19.78 4.67 -38.09
CA ASN A 664 -20.76 3.64 -37.76
C ASN A 664 -22.20 4.16 -37.74
N PHE A 665 -22.42 5.48 -37.66
CA PHE A 665 -23.75 6.09 -37.73
C PHE A 665 -24.02 6.57 -39.16
N LYS A 666 -25.12 6.13 -39.76
CA LYS A 666 -25.49 6.47 -41.15
C LYS A 666 -26.96 6.82 -41.28
N ILE A 667 -27.28 7.68 -42.25
CA ILE A 667 -28.63 7.92 -42.75
C ILE A 667 -28.72 7.37 -44.17
N VAL A 668 -29.72 6.52 -44.44
CA VAL A 668 -30.01 6.03 -45.79
C VAL A 668 -31.53 5.96 -45.93
N ASN A 669 -32.08 6.56 -46.99
CA ASN A 669 -33.52 6.58 -47.28
C ASN A 669 -34.34 7.01 -46.05
N GLU A 670 -33.98 8.15 -45.45
CA GLU A 670 -34.61 8.75 -44.26
C GLU A 670 -34.59 7.91 -42.96
N LYS A 671 -34.03 6.70 -42.99
CA LYS A 671 -33.83 5.85 -41.81
C LYS A 671 -32.43 6.03 -41.24
N THR A 672 -32.33 6.04 -39.92
CA THR A 672 -31.05 6.14 -39.19
C THR A 672 -30.57 4.77 -38.74
N PHE A 673 -29.29 4.50 -38.93
CA PHE A 673 -28.69 3.19 -38.70
C PHE A 673 -27.39 3.27 -37.91
N LEU A 674 -27.16 2.22 -37.11
CA LEU A 674 -25.92 1.94 -36.40
C LEU A 674 -25.31 0.64 -36.93
N GLU A 675 -24.13 0.72 -37.54
CA GLU A 675 -23.38 -0.44 -38.01
C GLU A 675 -22.37 -0.90 -36.96
N ILE A 676 -22.52 -2.14 -36.48
CA ILE A 676 -21.57 -2.75 -35.54
C ILE A 676 -21.12 -4.09 -36.11
N ARG A 677 -19.80 -4.27 -36.24
CA ARG A 677 -19.19 -5.42 -36.91
C ARG A 677 -19.68 -5.52 -38.35
N ASN A 678 -20.59 -6.45 -38.65
CA ASN A 678 -21.18 -6.68 -39.97
C ASN A 678 -22.72 -6.56 -39.93
N THR A 679 -23.28 -6.01 -38.86
CA THR A 679 -24.72 -5.91 -38.68
C THR A 679 -25.14 -4.46 -38.68
N ARG A 680 -26.23 -4.19 -39.38
CA ARG A 680 -26.90 -2.90 -39.44
C ARG A 680 -28.12 -2.90 -38.53
N ILE A 681 -28.10 -2.08 -37.48
CA ILE A 681 -29.18 -1.94 -36.50
C ILE A 681 -29.94 -0.65 -36.84
N ILE A 682 -31.26 -0.73 -37.02
CA ILE A 682 -32.11 0.47 -37.13
C ILE A 682 -32.16 1.12 -35.75
N ILE A 683 -31.83 2.40 -35.67
CA ILE A 683 -31.91 3.17 -34.42
C ILE A 683 -33.01 4.22 -34.52
N HIS A 684 -33.59 4.58 -33.38
CA HIS A 684 -34.63 5.60 -33.31
C HIS A 684 -34.03 6.99 -33.66
N PRO A 685 -34.73 7.86 -34.42
CA PRO A 685 -34.22 9.18 -34.82
C PRO A 685 -33.72 10.04 -33.66
N PHE A 686 -34.37 9.97 -32.49
CA PHE A 686 -33.92 10.61 -31.26
C PHE A 686 -32.48 10.24 -30.85
N ILE A 687 -32.08 8.98 -31.01
CA ILE A 687 -30.72 8.52 -30.68
C ILE A 687 -29.71 9.10 -31.67
N TYR A 688 -30.11 9.20 -32.94
CA TYR A 688 -29.29 9.84 -33.97
C TYR A 688 -29.14 11.35 -33.74
N ASP A 689 -30.19 12.03 -33.28
CA ASP A 689 -30.13 13.43 -32.87
C ASP A 689 -29.17 13.63 -31.67
N LEU A 690 -29.25 12.77 -30.65
CA LEU A 690 -28.29 12.79 -29.53
C LEU A 690 -26.85 12.56 -29.99
N TYR A 691 -26.62 11.63 -30.91
CA TYR A 691 -25.33 11.42 -31.56
C TYR A 691 -24.86 12.69 -32.28
N SER A 692 -25.73 13.32 -33.06
CA SER A 692 -25.40 14.52 -33.83
C SER A 692 -25.05 15.69 -32.91
N LYS A 693 -25.81 15.88 -31.83
CA LYS A 693 -25.52 16.87 -30.77
C LYS A 693 -24.20 16.57 -30.06
N TYR A 694 -23.93 15.31 -29.73
CA TYR A 694 -22.66 14.89 -29.15
C TYR A 694 -21.48 15.26 -30.07
N VAL A 695 -21.54 14.89 -31.35
CA VAL A 695 -20.49 15.18 -32.34
C VAL A 695 -20.30 16.69 -32.53
N LYS A 696 -21.37 17.47 -32.51
CA LYS A 696 -21.32 18.92 -32.71
C LYS A 696 -20.77 19.68 -31.50
N TYR A 697 -21.16 19.31 -30.29
CA TYR A 697 -20.95 20.15 -29.09
C TYR A 697 -19.92 19.59 -28.11
N GLU A 698 -19.72 18.27 -28.03
CA GLU A 698 -18.88 17.63 -27.00
C GLU A 698 -17.70 16.82 -27.57
N TYR A 699 -17.76 16.41 -28.84
CA TYR A 699 -16.74 15.60 -29.45
C TYR A 699 -15.42 16.37 -29.62
N ASN A 700 -14.31 15.70 -29.30
CA ASN A 700 -12.98 16.31 -29.30
C ASN A 700 -12.01 15.51 -30.19
N PRO A 701 -11.88 15.87 -31.48
CA PRO A 701 -11.01 15.19 -32.43
C PRO A 701 -9.52 15.44 -32.16
N LYS A 702 -9.14 16.37 -31.28
CA LYS A 702 -7.72 16.67 -30.98
C LYS A 702 -6.99 15.52 -30.28
N LEU A 703 -7.69 14.44 -29.91
CA LEU A 703 -7.12 13.21 -29.37
C LEU A 703 -6.98 12.09 -30.43
N SER A 704 -7.39 12.30 -31.67
CA SER A 704 -7.06 11.46 -32.84
C SER A 704 -6.00 12.18 -33.66
N LEU A 705 -4.83 11.56 -33.88
CA LEU A 705 -3.86 12.07 -34.84
C LEU A 705 -4.50 11.97 -36.24
N GLY A 706 -4.27 12.99 -37.08
CA GLY A 706 -4.98 13.26 -38.35
C GLY A 706 -4.95 12.19 -39.44
N ASN A 707 -4.59 10.93 -39.14
CA ASN A 707 -4.72 9.78 -40.02
C ASN A 707 -5.61 8.69 -39.38
N SER A 708 -6.91 8.75 -39.68
CA SER A 708 -7.86 7.63 -39.85
C SER A 708 -8.20 6.68 -38.67
N ILE A 709 -8.36 7.17 -37.44
CA ILE A 709 -9.19 6.45 -36.45
C ILE A 709 -10.15 7.39 -35.72
N ASP A 710 -11.33 7.56 -36.31
CA ASP A 710 -12.43 8.39 -35.80
C ASP A 710 -13.23 7.68 -34.71
N TRP A 711 -12.60 7.28 -33.60
CA TRP A 711 -13.31 6.69 -32.46
C TRP A 711 -14.40 7.65 -31.98
N LEU A 712 -15.65 7.18 -31.93
CA LEU A 712 -16.78 7.97 -31.44
C LEU A 712 -16.56 8.39 -29.98
N PHE A 713 -16.09 7.46 -29.15
CA PHE A 713 -15.75 7.74 -27.75
C PHE A 713 -14.23 7.70 -27.55
N CYS A 714 -13.57 8.85 -27.65
CA CYS A 714 -12.12 8.97 -27.50
C CYS A 714 -11.62 8.67 -26.08
N GLY A 715 -10.46 8.01 -26.01
CA GLY A 715 -9.73 7.69 -24.79
C GLY A 715 -8.85 8.84 -24.30
N ARG A 716 -8.15 8.60 -23.17
CA ARG A 716 -7.24 9.61 -22.58
C ARG A 716 -5.90 9.74 -23.33
N ASN A 717 -5.52 8.74 -24.12
CA ASN A 717 -4.30 8.74 -24.92
C ASN A 717 -4.65 9.02 -26.38
N TYR A 718 -3.71 9.60 -27.11
CA TYR A 718 -3.87 9.86 -28.55
C TYR A 718 -4.14 8.57 -29.33
N ASN A 719 -5.05 8.64 -30.28
CA ASN A 719 -5.45 7.54 -31.18
C ASN A 719 -6.00 6.30 -30.45
N THR A 720 -6.45 6.45 -29.20
CA THR A 720 -7.05 5.35 -28.43
C THR A 720 -8.53 5.56 -28.20
N ALA A 721 -9.28 4.47 -28.28
CA ALA A 721 -10.65 4.39 -27.79
C ALA A 721 -10.73 4.62 -26.27
N MET A 722 -11.90 5.04 -25.79
CA MET A 722 -12.23 5.04 -24.37
C MET A 722 -12.05 3.64 -23.81
N SER A 723 -11.42 3.52 -22.64
CA SER A 723 -11.22 2.22 -22.03
C SER A 723 -12.53 1.65 -21.49
N ILE A 724 -12.70 0.34 -21.58
CA ILE A 724 -13.88 -0.36 -21.05
C ILE A 724 -14.13 -0.06 -19.56
N ASN A 725 -13.06 0.11 -18.78
CA ASN A 725 -13.17 0.47 -17.37
C ASN A 725 -13.82 1.84 -17.21
N ARG A 726 -13.44 2.81 -18.05
CA ARG A 726 -14.01 4.16 -18.00
C ARG A 726 -15.46 4.16 -18.47
N VAL A 727 -15.78 3.41 -19.52
CA VAL A 727 -17.17 3.19 -19.96
C VAL A 727 -18.00 2.63 -18.81
N CYS A 728 -17.54 1.54 -18.18
CA CYS A 728 -18.24 0.93 -17.05
C CYS A 728 -18.30 1.84 -15.81
N GLU A 729 -17.34 2.75 -15.58
CA GLU A 729 -17.41 3.76 -14.53
C GLU A 729 -18.51 4.78 -14.78
N ILE A 730 -18.61 5.30 -16.02
CA ILE A 730 -19.64 6.25 -16.44
C ILE A 730 -21.02 5.59 -16.31
N LEU A 731 -21.19 4.38 -16.84
CA LEU A 731 -22.46 3.66 -16.72
C LEU A 731 -22.87 3.46 -15.25
N ARG A 732 -21.92 3.12 -14.38
CA ARG A 732 -22.18 2.96 -12.94
C ARG A 732 -22.56 4.25 -12.22
N SER A 733 -22.15 5.44 -12.69
CA SER A 733 -22.61 6.69 -12.07
C SER A 733 -24.09 6.97 -12.30
N TYR A 734 -24.70 6.36 -13.32
CA TYR A 734 -26.14 6.39 -13.59
C TYR A 734 -26.85 5.11 -13.13
N ASN A 735 -26.24 4.36 -12.21
CA ASN A 735 -26.74 3.09 -11.69
C ASN A 735 -26.94 1.98 -12.76
N ILE A 736 -26.24 2.08 -13.89
CA ILE A 736 -26.30 1.10 -14.98
C ILE A 736 -25.23 0.03 -14.77
N ASN A 737 -25.64 -1.13 -14.28
CA ASN A 737 -24.89 -2.37 -14.38
C ASN A 737 -24.94 -2.91 -15.82
N SER A 738 -23.78 -3.06 -16.45
CA SER A 738 -23.69 -3.44 -17.86
C SER A 738 -24.17 -4.85 -18.19
N ILE A 739 -24.06 -5.78 -17.24
CA ILE A 739 -24.52 -7.15 -17.42
C ILE A 739 -26.05 -7.19 -17.33
N ARG A 740 -26.65 -6.48 -16.35
CA ARG A 740 -28.11 -6.36 -16.22
C ARG A 740 -28.72 -5.61 -17.41
N ALA A 741 -28.11 -4.50 -17.84
CA ALA A 741 -28.58 -3.71 -18.98
C ALA A 741 -28.61 -4.54 -20.27
N PHE A 742 -27.53 -5.27 -20.54
CA PHE A 742 -27.48 -6.20 -21.66
C PHE A 742 -28.55 -7.30 -21.54
N SER A 743 -28.69 -7.91 -20.36
CA SER A 743 -29.70 -8.94 -20.12
C SER A 743 -31.12 -8.41 -20.33
N THR A 744 -31.38 -7.15 -19.97
CA THR A 744 -32.66 -6.44 -20.16
C THR A 744 -32.94 -6.22 -21.64
N ALA A 745 -31.98 -5.68 -22.39
CA ALA A 745 -32.12 -5.47 -23.83
C ALA A 745 -32.43 -6.78 -24.57
N ILE A 746 -31.69 -7.87 -24.28
CA ILE A 746 -31.92 -9.18 -24.91
C ILE A 746 -33.27 -9.77 -24.51
N THR A 747 -33.65 -9.67 -23.24
CA THR A 747 -34.94 -10.17 -22.76
C THR A 747 -36.10 -9.45 -23.43
N ASN A 748 -36.05 -8.11 -23.52
CA ASN A 748 -37.08 -7.32 -24.19
C ASN A 748 -37.17 -7.66 -25.68
N LEU A 749 -36.03 -7.80 -26.38
CA LEU A 749 -36.02 -8.17 -27.80
C LEU A 749 -36.64 -9.56 -28.06
N LEU A 750 -36.46 -10.51 -27.13
CA LEU A 750 -37.06 -11.84 -27.24
C LEU A 750 -38.55 -11.85 -26.84
N LEU A 751 -38.95 -11.00 -25.89
CA LEU A 751 -40.34 -10.90 -25.40
C LEU A 751 -41.27 -10.22 -26.40
N THR A 752 -40.79 -9.31 -27.23
CA THR A 752 -41.65 -8.58 -28.16
C THR A 752 -42.00 -9.35 -29.44
N GLU A 753 -41.53 -10.61 -29.59
CA GLU A 753 -41.75 -11.51 -30.75
C GLU A 753 -41.30 -10.96 -32.14
N PHE A 754 -40.89 -9.70 -32.23
CA PHE A 754 -40.43 -9.05 -33.47
C PHE A 754 -39.08 -9.59 -33.99
N ILE A 755 -38.31 -10.30 -33.16
CA ILE A 755 -36.99 -10.81 -33.54
C ILE A 755 -36.85 -12.26 -33.08
N THR A 756 -36.74 -13.18 -34.04
CA THR A 756 -36.44 -14.58 -33.73
C THR A 756 -35.03 -14.71 -33.14
N PRO A 757 -34.78 -15.69 -32.25
CA PRO A 757 -33.45 -15.98 -31.70
C PRO A 757 -32.34 -16.07 -32.76
N ALA A 758 -32.65 -16.63 -33.93
CA ALA A 758 -31.74 -16.71 -35.06
C ALA A 758 -31.34 -15.31 -35.59
N VAL A 759 -32.29 -14.40 -35.74
CA VAL A 759 -32.04 -13.01 -36.19
C VAL A 759 -31.27 -12.23 -35.11
N ALA A 760 -31.55 -12.43 -33.83
CA ALA A 760 -30.80 -11.82 -32.71
C ALA A 760 -29.34 -12.29 -32.64
N ILE A 761 -29.03 -13.55 -33.01
CA ILE A 761 -27.66 -14.11 -33.06
C ILE A 761 -26.81 -13.36 -34.09
N HIS A 762 -27.33 -13.21 -35.32
CA HIS A 762 -26.66 -12.50 -36.40
C HIS A 762 -26.65 -10.99 -36.17
N GLY A 763 -27.69 -10.46 -35.54
CA GLY A 763 -27.87 -9.06 -35.16
C GLY A 763 -26.84 -8.52 -34.16
N LEU A 764 -26.67 -9.26 -33.05
CA LEU A 764 -25.95 -8.76 -31.87
C LEU A 764 -24.63 -9.51 -31.62
N GLY A 765 -24.29 -10.47 -32.49
CA GLY A 765 -23.08 -11.28 -32.41
C GLY A 765 -22.97 -12.02 -31.07
N ILE A 766 -24.05 -12.67 -30.66
CA ILE A 766 -24.19 -13.48 -29.44
C ILE A 766 -24.18 -14.96 -29.83
N SER A 767 -23.57 -15.82 -29.01
CA SER A 767 -23.55 -17.26 -29.32
C SER A 767 -24.94 -17.90 -29.20
N ILE A 768 -25.21 -18.88 -30.06
CA ILE A 768 -26.47 -19.66 -30.03
C ILE A 768 -26.77 -20.24 -28.66
N SER A 769 -25.73 -20.74 -27.95
CA SER A 769 -25.87 -21.28 -26.60
C SER A 769 -26.31 -20.24 -25.57
N THR A 770 -25.86 -18.98 -25.71
CA THR A 770 -26.21 -17.90 -24.79
C THR A 770 -27.64 -17.43 -25.04
N ILE A 771 -28.03 -17.25 -26.30
CA ILE A 771 -29.40 -16.87 -26.66
C ILE A 771 -30.40 -17.97 -26.30
N ALA A 772 -30.07 -19.25 -26.53
CA ALA A 772 -30.92 -20.37 -26.10
C ALA A 772 -31.17 -20.37 -24.59
N ASN A 773 -30.19 -19.97 -23.78
CA ASN A 773 -30.37 -19.86 -22.33
C ASN A 773 -31.28 -18.67 -21.93
N TYR A 774 -31.17 -17.53 -22.61
CA TYR A 774 -32.09 -16.40 -22.38
C TYR A 774 -33.52 -16.74 -22.84
N TYR A 775 -33.67 -17.36 -24.01
CA TYR A 775 -34.96 -17.80 -24.53
C TYR A 775 -35.65 -18.80 -23.59
N LYS A 776 -34.90 -19.80 -23.08
CA LYS A 776 -35.41 -20.70 -22.04
C LYS A 776 -35.84 -19.95 -20.79
N ALA A 777 -35.04 -19.00 -20.31
CA ALA A 777 -35.38 -18.22 -19.11
C ALA A 777 -36.67 -17.40 -19.30
N VAL A 778 -36.87 -16.81 -20.48
CA VAL A 778 -38.06 -16.03 -20.84
C VAL A 778 -39.30 -16.91 -20.99
N ASN A 779 -39.19 -18.07 -21.64
CA ASN A 779 -40.32 -18.99 -21.79
C ASN A 779 -40.73 -19.66 -20.47
N ILE A 780 -39.78 -19.88 -19.54
CA ILE A 780 -40.08 -20.34 -18.18
C ILE A 780 -40.88 -19.27 -17.42
N SER A 781 -40.61 -17.97 -17.60
CA SER A 781 -41.44 -16.92 -16.98
C SER A 781 -42.84 -16.81 -17.59
N ASN A 782 -43.04 -17.16 -18.87
CA ASN A 782 -44.35 -17.11 -19.52
C ASN A 782 -45.24 -18.35 -19.24
N THR A 783 -44.67 -19.46 -18.74
CA THR A 783 -45.42 -20.68 -18.42
C THR A 783 -46.00 -20.69 -16.99
N TYR A 784 -45.67 -19.70 -16.15
CA TYR A 784 -46.14 -19.56 -14.77
C TYR A 784 -47.02 -18.33 -14.55
N ASN A 785 -47.82 -17.94 -15.55
CA ASN A 785 -48.91 -16.96 -15.40
C ASN A 785 -50.27 -17.68 -15.28
N SER A 786 -50.51 -18.31 -14.14
CA SER A 786 -51.86 -18.51 -13.58
C SER A 786 -51.72 -18.52 -12.06
N ASP A 787 -52.19 -17.44 -11.44
CA ASP A 787 -52.51 -17.32 -10.01
C ASP A 787 -51.40 -17.66 -9.01
N THR A 788 -50.46 -16.73 -8.83
CA THR A 788 -49.92 -16.25 -7.53
C THR A 788 -48.64 -15.46 -7.80
N PHE A 789 -48.76 -14.14 -7.89
CA PHE A 789 -47.59 -13.25 -7.87
C PHE A 789 -47.07 -13.12 -6.43
N GLU A 790 -46.57 -14.21 -5.84
CA GLU A 790 -45.60 -14.08 -4.76
C GLU A 790 -44.27 -13.66 -5.38
N VAL A 791 -44.05 -12.34 -5.33
CA VAL A 791 -42.76 -11.71 -5.53
C VAL A 791 -41.72 -12.48 -4.72
N CYS A 792 -40.91 -13.31 -5.39
CA CYS A 792 -39.82 -14.01 -4.75
C CYS A 792 -38.75 -12.98 -4.35
N ASN A 793 -38.91 -12.48 -3.13
CA ASN A 793 -38.16 -11.43 -2.49
C ASN A 793 -36.83 -11.99 -1.97
N TYR A 794 -35.96 -12.48 -2.86
CA TYR A 794 -34.65 -13.05 -2.49
C TYR A 794 -33.54 -11.99 -2.36
N ASN A 795 -33.83 -10.88 -1.66
CA ASN A 795 -32.81 -9.93 -1.20
C ASN A 795 -33.19 -9.29 0.14
N LYS A 796 -33.16 -10.09 1.21
CA LYS A 796 -32.71 -9.70 2.56
C LYS A 796 -32.56 -10.98 3.39
N ILE A 797 -31.54 -11.01 4.26
CA ILE A 797 -31.02 -12.17 5.03
C ILE A 797 -30.06 -13.00 4.14
N GLN A 798 -28.72 -12.87 4.19
CA GLN A 798 -27.87 -13.01 5.36
C GLN A 798 -26.68 -12.03 5.34
N LYS A 799 -26.75 -11.01 6.21
CA LYS A 799 -25.60 -10.76 7.09
C LYS A 799 -25.26 -12.11 7.73
N LYS A 800 -23.97 -12.47 7.73
CA LYS A 800 -23.42 -13.54 8.57
C LYS A 800 -23.91 -13.38 10.01
N GLU A 801 -24.98 -14.08 10.36
CA GLU A 801 -25.02 -14.76 11.65
C GLU A 801 -24.20 -16.04 11.44
N ARG A 802 -23.18 -16.19 12.27
CA ARG A 802 -22.58 -17.50 12.48
C ARG A 802 -23.67 -18.31 13.16
N VAL A 803 -24.30 -19.24 12.45
CA VAL A 803 -24.86 -20.39 13.15
C VAL A 803 -23.64 -21.14 13.66
N ASN A 804 -23.37 -21.01 14.96
CA ASN A 804 -22.53 -21.96 15.67
C ASN A 804 -23.20 -23.32 15.47
N HIS A 805 -22.66 -24.14 14.56
CA HIS A 805 -22.96 -25.57 14.60
C HIS A 805 -22.01 -26.13 15.66
N ASP A 806 -22.43 -25.99 16.92
CA ASP A 806 -21.80 -26.62 18.08
C ASP A 806 -22.27 -28.09 18.20
N ILE A 807 -22.82 -28.68 17.13
CA ILE A 807 -23.23 -30.10 17.10
C ILE A 807 -22.79 -30.72 15.77
N PHE A 808 -22.15 -31.89 15.87
CA PHE A 808 -21.66 -32.73 14.78
C PHE A 808 -22.23 -34.13 14.95
N PHE A 809 -22.47 -34.81 13.85
CA PHE A 809 -22.99 -36.17 13.82
C PHE A 809 -21.91 -37.15 13.38
N VAL A 810 -21.85 -38.32 13.98
CA VAL A 810 -21.19 -39.51 13.43
C VAL A 810 -22.27 -40.48 12.98
N TYR A 811 -22.08 -41.13 11.83
CA TYR A 811 -23.11 -42.00 11.25
C TYR A 811 -22.53 -43.25 10.60
N ILE A 812 -23.36 -44.29 10.48
CA ILE A 812 -23.07 -45.52 9.74
C ILE A 812 -24.09 -45.67 8.60
N LEU A 813 -23.58 -45.94 7.40
CA LEU A 813 -24.37 -46.33 6.25
C LEU A 813 -24.20 -47.81 5.96
N LYS A 814 -25.28 -48.51 5.62
CA LYS A 814 -25.26 -49.85 5.04
C LYS A 814 -25.26 -49.73 3.52
N CYS A 815 -24.24 -50.28 2.88
CA CYS A 815 -24.09 -50.32 1.44
C CYS A 815 -24.85 -51.52 0.85
N ILE A 816 -25.10 -51.51 -0.46
CA ILE A 816 -25.80 -52.61 -1.15
C ILE A 816 -25.07 -53.97 -1.05
N ASP A 817 -23.74 -53.95 -0.91
CA ASP A 817 -22.91 -55.16 -0.73
C ASP A 817 -22.90 -55.68 0.73
N GLY A 818 -23.77 -55.14 1.59
CA GLY A 818 -23.85 -55.48 3.00
C GLY A 818 -22.76 -54.85 3.87
N SER A 819 -21.81 -54.12 3.28
CA SER A 819 -20.73 -53.46 4.04
C SER A 819 -21.19 -52.20 4.77
N TYR A 820 -20.50 -51.85 5.86
CA TYR A 820 -20.79 -50.65 6.65
C TYR A 820 -19.76 -49.54 6.43
N TYR A 821 -20.23 -48.34 6.07
CA TYR A 821 -19.41 -47.12 5.96
C TYR A 821 -19.68 -46.18 7.13
N THR A 822 -18.63 -45.79 7.86
CA THR A 822 -18.73 -44.80 8.95
C THR A 822 -18.16 -43.45 8.51
N GLY A 823 -18.92 -42.38 8.74
CA GLY A 823 -18.50 -41.00 8.48
C GLY A 823 -18.98 -40.04 9.56
N TYR A 824 -18.59 -38.77 9.44
CA TYR A 824 -19.12 -37.69 10.27
C TYR A 824 -19.52 -36.49 9.42
N THR A 825 -20.38 -35.61 9.96
CA THR A 825 -20.88 -34.42 9.27
C THR A 825 -21.50 -33.45 10.27
N SER A 826 -21.58 -32.16 9.94
CA SER A 826 -22.40 -31.21 10.71
C SER A 826 -23.86 -31.17 10.25
N ASP A 827 -24.19 -31.93 9.20
CA ASP A 827 -25.52 -32.00 8.57
C ASP A 827 -25.70 -33.40 7.94
N ILE A 828 -26.49 -34.25 8.62
CA ILE A 828 -26.71 -35.66 8.24
C ILE A 828 -27.51 -35.77 6.94
N ASN A 829 -28.55 -34.96 6.77
CA ASN A 829 -29.48 -35.01 5.64
C ASN A 829 -28.78 -34.62 4.33
N LYS A 830 -28.02 -33.52 4.36
CA LYS A 830 -27.21 -33.10 3.21
C LYS A 830 -26.18 -34.16 2.84
N ARG A 831 -25.57 -34.80 3.83
CA ARG A 831 -24.53 -35.81 3.60
C ARG A 831 -25.11 -37.11 3.04
N LEU A 832 -26.26 -37.55 3.52
CA LEU A 832 -26.98 -38.72 2.99
C LEU A 832 -27.40 -38.48 1.53
N HIS A 833 -27.92 -37.28 1.21
CA HIS A 833 -28.26 -36.90 -0.16
C HIS A 833 -27.05 -36.93 -1.11
N GLN A 834 -25.87 -36.48 -0.66
CA GLN A 834 -24.63 -36.58 -1.43
C GLN A 834 -24.23 -38.02 -1.73
N HIS A 835 -24.37 -38.94 -0.77
CA HIS A 835 -24.03 -40.34 -0.98
C HIS A 835 -25.03 -41.03 -1.91
N LYS A 836 -26.35 -40.80 -1.76
CA LYS A 836 -27.39 -41.33 -2.66
C LYS A 836 -27.26 -40.84 -4.11
N SER A 837 -26.74 -39.63 -4.31
CA SER A 837 -26.54 -39.02 -5.65
C SER A 837 -25.18 -39.35 -6.30
N GLY A 838 -24.38 -40.26 -5.73
CA GLY A 838 -23.08 -40.65 -6.29
C GLY A 838 -21.96 -39.60 -6.14
N TYR A 839 -22.21 -38.52 -5.40
CA TYR A 839 -21.24 -37.47 -5.04
C TYR A 839 -20.61 -37.69 -3.64
N GLY A 840 -20.79 -38.90 -3.09
CA GLY A 840 -20.21 -39.37 -1.83
C GLY A 840 -18.69 -39.62 -1.90
N CYS A 841 -18.13 -40.22 -0.84
CA CYS A 841 -16.73 -40.62 -0.85
C CYS A 841 -16.50 -41.75 -1.88
N THR A 842 -15.27 -41.92 -2.34
CA THR A 842 -14.93 -42.93 -3.37
C THR A 842 -15.39 -44.34 -3.01
N TYR A 843 -15.45 -44.65 -1.71
CA TYR A 843 -15.86 -45.95 -1.17
C TYR A 843 -17.36 -46.22 -1.34
N THR A 844 -18.22 -45.24 -1.05
CA THR A 844 -19.69 -45.37 -1.16
C THR A 844 -20.20 -45.12 -2.57
N LYS A 845 -19.44 -44.38 -3.39
CA LYS A 845 -19.78 -44.04 -4.78
C LYS A 845 -19.94 -45.26 -5.69
N THR A 846 -19.24 -46.35 -5.44
CA THR A 846 -19.35 -47.61 -6.20
C THR A 846 -20.27 -48.64 -5.53
N ARG A 847 -20.94 -48.27 -4.43
CA ARG A 847 -21.70 -49.17 -3.56
C ARG A 847 -23.08 -48.61 -3.19
N THR A 848 -23.68 -47.85 -4.11
CA THR A 848 -25.03 -47.31 -4.00
C THR A 848 -26.06 -48.33 -4.49
N PRO A 849 -27.30 -48.34 -3.97
CA PRO A 849 -27.84 -47.47 -2.92
C PRO A 849 -27.22 -47.70 -1.53
N VAL A 850 -27.22 -46.64 -0.71
CA VAL A 850 -26.77 -46.69 0.68
C VAL A 850 -27.89 -46.24 1.61
N GLU A 851 -28.04 -46.92 2.73
CA GLU A 851 -29.07 -46.68 3.74
C GLU A 851 -28.42 -46.16 5.03
N LEU A 852 -29.01 -45.14 5.66
CA LEU A 852 -28.54 -44.66 6.97
C LEU A 852 -29.06 -45.59 8.05
N VAL A 853 -28.16 -46.27 8.76
CA VAL A 853 -28.52 -47.28 9.77
C VAL A 853 -28.16 -46.87 11.20
N TYR A 854 -27.36 -45.81 11.39
CA TYR A 854 -26.99 -45.27 12.70
C TYR A 854 -26.59 -43.79 12.59
N SER A 855 -26.94 -42.98 13.59
CA SER A 855 -26.39 -41.63 13.78
C SER A 855 -26.32 -41.23 15.26
N GLU A 856 -25.26 -40.52 15.64
CA GLU A 856 -25.00 -40.06 17.02
C GLU A 856 -24.57 -38.58 17.01
N GLU A 857 -25.19 -37.76 17.87
CA GLU A 857 -24.90 -36.34 18.05
C GLU A 857 -23.72 -36.10 19.02
N LEU A 858 -22.85 -35.15 18.67
CA LEU A 858 -21.63 -34.84 19.41
C LEU A 858 -21.39 -33.32 19.46
N PRO A 859 -20.88 -32.79 20.57
CA PRO A 859 -20.84 -31.35 20.84
C PRO A 859 -19.77 -30.58 20.05
N ASP A 860 -18.85 -31.27 19.37
CA ASP A 860 -17.84 -30.61 18.54
C ASP A 860 -17.19 -31.55 17.51
N LYS A 861 -16.49 -30.95 16.54
CA LYS A 861 -15.78 -31.68 15.48
C LYS A 861 -14.69 -32.62 16.00
N PRO A 862 -13.82 -32.24 16.96
CA PRO A 862 -12.86 -33.17 17.56
C PRO A 862 -13.52 -34.43 18.15
N SER A 863 -14.63 -34.27 18.86
CA SER A 863 -15.40 -35.36 19.47
C SER A 863 -15.98 -36.28 18.39
N ALA A 864 -16.56 -35.71 17.32
CA ALA A 864 -17.02 -36.46 16.16
C ALA A 864 -15.92 -37.25 15.45
N LEU A 865 -14.74 -36.63 15.24
CA LEU A 865 -13.59 -37.33 14.66
C LEU A 865 -13.05 -38.45 15.55
N LYS A 866 -13.06 -38.24 16.88
CA LYS A 866 -12.63 -39.26 17.84
C LYS A 866 -13.59 -40.45 17.84
N ARG A 867 -14.90 -40.18 17.84
CA ARG A 867 -15.94 -41.21 17.81
C ARG A 867 -15.99 -41.95 16.47
N GLU A 868 -15.86 -41.25 15.34
CA GLU A 868 -15.74 -41.88 14.01
C GLU A 868 -14.57 -42.88 13.98
N LYS A 869 -13.40 -42.52 14.54
CA LYS A 869 -12.25 -43.43 14.63
C LYS A 869 -12.50 -44.63 15.53
N GLN A 870 -13.25 -44.47 16.63
CA GLN A 870 -13.62 -45.59 17.50
C GLN A 870 -14.54 -46.57 16.76
N ILE A 871 -15.60 -46.07 16.13
CA ILE A 871 -16.55 -46.90 15.39
C ILE A 871 -15.88 -47.59 14.20
N LYS A 872 -14.96 -46.92 13.49
CA LYS A 872 -14.18 -47.55 12.40
C LYS A 872 -13.33 -48.74 12.86
N LYS A 873 -12.89 -48.76 14.12
CA LYS A 873 -12.10 -49.87 14.71
C LYS A 873 -12.96 -51.03 15.21
N LEU A 874 -14.28 -50.87 15.29
CA LEU A 874 -15.17 -51.97 15.64
C LEU A 874 -15.24 -52.98 14.49
N ASP A 875 -15.23 -54.26 14.86
CA ASP A 875 -15.57 -55.36 13.94
C ASP A 875 -17.06 -55.29 13.55
N THR A 876 -17.43 -56.06 12.52
CA THR A 876 -18.80 -56.04 11.96
C THR A 876 -19.85 -56.37 13.02
N TYR A 877 -19.59 -57.39 13.85
CA TYR A 877 -20.49 -57.82 14.93
C TYR A 877 -20.76 -56.71 15.95
N LYS A 878 -19.72 -55.99 16.40
CA LYS A 878 -19.88 -54.86 17.34
C LYS A 878 -20.57 -53.64 16.71
N LYS A 879 -20.45 -53.44 15.40
CA LYS A 879 -21.21 -52.39 14.68
C LYS A 879 -22.69 -52.74 14.59
N GLU A 880 -23.02 -54.00 14.37
CA GLU A 880 -24.41 -54.49 14.35
C GLU A 880 -25.07 -54.35 15.71
N GLN A 881 -24.39 -54.75 16.79
CA GLN A 881 -24.87 -54.51 18.16
C GLN A 881 -25.09 -53.02 18.46
N LEU A 882 -24.22 -52.13 17.96
CA LEU A 882 -24.37 -50.69 18.12
C LEU A 882 -25.59 -50.15 17.35
N ILE A 883 -25.83 -50.66 16.14
CA ILE A 883 -27.01 -50.33 15.33
C ILE A 883 -28.29 -50.85 16.00
N GLU A 884 -28.30 -52.08 16.50
CA GLU A 884 -29.45 -52.67 17.20
C GLU A 884 -29.81 -51.90 18.47
N LYS A 885 -28.81 -51.55 19.30
CA LYS A 885 -29.04 -50.71 20.48
C LYS A 885 -29.67 -49.37 20.14
N SER A 886 -29.24 -48.73 19.06
CA SER A 886 -29.78 -47.43 18.60
C SER A 886 -31.18 -47.50 17.97
N ARG A 887 -31.72 -48.70 17.72
CA ARG A 887 -33.08 -48.91 17.21
C ARG A 887 -34.09 -49.24 18.32
N ILE A 888 -33.59 -49.58 19.52
CA ILE A 888 -34.40 -49.95 20.69
C ILE A 888 -34.63 -48.74 21.62
N GLU A 889 -33.80 -47.70 21.52
CA GLU A 889 -34.00 -46.35 22.07
C GLU A 889 -34.71 -45.44 21.05
#